data_AF-V5ADS0-F1
#
_entry.id   AF-V5ADS0-F1
#
_cell.length_a   1.000
_cell.length_b   1.000
_cell.length_c   1.000
_cell.angle_alpha   90.00
_cell.angle_beta   90.00
_cell.angle_gamma   90.00
#
_symmetry.space_group_name_H-M   'P 1'
#
loop_
_entity.id
_entity.type
_entity.pdbx_description
1 polymer ?
#
loop_
_entity_poly.entity_id
_entity_poly.type
_entity_poly.pdbx_seq_one_letter_code
_entity_poly.pdbx_strand_id
1 'polypeptide(L)'
;MHALVSGDQPLPVIGLRPASAVMRLSKLGASHRTRLSFLRALLRRIEQQAWRYERSEWVVNELGVGHAVYTLHGPQRPYSLVAFAHDLPDDMRSDRVIATAWDATFTLFDGIPTAHDIVRLAANVPKQETGRVTDSELTLARANRSVRLWSHVVKALAKGEQPDVTEINNVGYLMRTTAVYGSGKFGAADRVQTAWRDEMAGPFRAEMLTVWLIRNFTIDYVEHMAQQAGGAQACKLHPEIRRLIGVGNSTGLGMAPFLVNHPALLHQWIECKEHALQRVRAVPAATEAARAVFVKELDDAVINASQWTTDHPLQIERVAMLRQDLELLRQHVDTHGLSGPYPWNDLFKWGETHMNNEGQEQLIGLMLEPYGDLVDDLADQMSIDETKSFTINGAMQVSQLQQLIADNYQWALDIDFSDNNARSRFWYVSEEKLEPRLGQRFTEEGASLELSLGTAELVQHIASDLASSAHTNVASFLYAFPQHRQVVRRIQLCAQFAYAEIQDNLLSADMLPIELLRCKLAFFGATKFDPRSDRWLRISLYQNAPTPQDICLCDPVTHAANAADSDQTTQQFSLSEIDSLSKRAARGAGLSWGLAEEAGKAVRWLQAHGQAGAQALLGVLNHNDGLDYHSLCPNSDAKDDSTTWQSRIGHMCPLIAGSTLVDYAGVGVTWPLRLEAVTHPSLLVPFVARAAQENDFDMQVTWAQVQVTCLANGDVIGMPLGAGDNTVCDVTIALPNNASDVLIDTHIKPWVYSHKAQAVADSTWDALQTFAHRTLVPSTEASRAGAGGTRSDND
;
A
#
# COMPACT_ATOMS: atom_id res chain seq x y z
N MET A 1 25.77 -21.50 56.91
CA MET A 1 25.11 -22.66 56.28
C MET A 1 24.51 -22.16 54.97
N HIS A 2 25.22 -22.40 53.87
CA HIS A 2 24.80 -22.03 52.52
C HIS A 2 23.51 -22.80 52.18
N ALA A 3 22.42 -22.08 51.94
CA ALA A 3 21.30 -22.61 51.18
C ALA A 3 21.43 -22.06 49.75
N LEU A 4 22.08 -22.85 48.90
CA LEU A 4 21.94 -22.78 47.45
C LEU A 4 20.48 -23.07 47.13
N VAL A 5 19.70 -22.04 46.80
CA VAL A 5 18.45 -22.25 46.06
C VAL A 5 18.84 -22.35 44.60
N SER A 6 19.19 -23.58 44.19
CA SER A 6 19.11 -24.02 42.82
C SER A 6 17.65 -23.95 42.38
N GLY A 7 17.36 -23.12 41.40
CA GLY A 7 16.05 -22.98 40.80
C GLY A 7 16.17 -22.55 39.35
N ASP A 8 16.84 -23.37 38.53
CA ASP A 8 16.65 -23.37 37.07
C ASP A 8 15.19 -23.80 36.80
N GLN A 9 14.25 -22.88 37.02
CA GLN A 9 12.98 -22.94 36.31
C GLN A 9 13.34 -22.62 34.85
N PRO A 10 13.11 -23.55 33.89
CA PRO A 10 13.40 -23.27 32.49
C PRO A 10 12.65 -21.99 32.10
N LEU A 11 13.39 -21.02 31.54
CA LEU A 11 12.80 -19.79 31.02
C LEU A 11 11.61 -20.16 30.13
N PRO A 12 10.43 -19.52 30.29
CA PRO A 12 9.31 -19.84 29.43
C PRO A 12 9.71 -19.62 27.98
N VAL A 13 9.61 -20.67 27.17
CA VAL A 13 9.83 -20.56 25.72
C VAL A 13 8.63 -19.83 25.13
N ILE A 14 8.78 -18.51 24.95
CA ILE A 14 7.74 -17.65 24.38
C ILE A 14 8.03 -17.50 22.89
N GLY A 15 7.31 -18.29 22.08
CA GLY A 15 7.34 -18.18 20.63
C GLY A 15 6.39 -17.10 20.09
N LEU A 16 6.57 -16.76 18.81
CA LEU A 16 5.57 -16.02 18.05
C LEU A 16 4.31 -16.88 17.88
N ARG A 17 3.13 -16.25 17.79
CA ARG A 17 1.90 -16.99 17.47
C ARG A 17 1.96 -17.48 16.03
N PRO A 18 1.51 -18.71 15.72
CA PRO A 18 1.57 -19.23 14.36
C PRO A 18 0.64 -18.45 13.42
N ALA A 19 0.98 -18.39 12.13
CA ALA A 19 0.17 -17.73 11.12
C ALA A 19 -1.27 -18.28 11.05
N SER A 20 -1.47 -19.57 11.32
CA SER A 20 -2.81 -20.19 11.39
C SER A 20 -3.70 -19.61 12.49
N ALA A 21 -3.13 -18.97 13.51
CA ALA A 21 -3.87 -18.28 14.56
C ALA A 21 -4.06 -16.78 14.28
N VAL A 22 -3.03 -16.12 13.71
CA VAL A 22 -2.98 -14.66 13.55
C VAL A 22 -3.58 -14.19 12.22
N MET A 23 -3.35 -14.94 11.13
CA MET A 23 -3.70 -14.54 9.77
C MET A 23 -5.11 -14.95 9.35
N ARG A 24 -6.01 -15.16 10.33
CA ARG A 24 -7.44 -15.37 10.09
C ARG A 24 -8.14 -14.03 9.99
N LEU A 25 -9.08 -13.88 9.06
CA LEU A 25 -9.86 -12.65 8.85
C LEU A 25 -10.53 -12.19 10.15
N SER A 26 -11.07 -13.12 10.94
CA SER A 26 -11.71 -12.82 12.23
C SER A 26 -10.73 -12.29 13.29
N LYS A 27 -9.43 -12.60 13.17
CA LYS A 27 -8.38 -12.08 14.05
C LYS A 27 -7.83 -10.74 13.52
N LEU A 28 -7.52 -10.67 12.23
CA LEU A 28 -7.09 -9.45 11.55
C LEU A 28 -8.14 -8.33 11.69
N GLY A 29 -9.42 -8.66 11.49
CA GLY A 29 -10.56 -7.76 11.62
C GLY A 29 -10.88 -7.32 13.04
N ALA A 30 -10.28 -7.96 14.05
CA ALA A 30 -10.34 -7.57 15.45
C ALA A 30 -9.14 -6.69 15.89
N SER A 31 -8.24 -6.35 14.96
CA SER A 31 -7.05 -5.54 15.29
C SER A 31 -7.42 -4.17 15.83
N HIS A 32 -6.67 -3.73 16.84
CA HIS A 32 -6.72 -2.40 17.43
C HIS A 32 -5.41 -1.66 17.20
N ARG A 33 -5.42 -0.33 17.36
CA ARG A 33 -4.18 0.45 17.36
C ARG A 33 -3.22 -0.11 18.40
N THR A 34 -1.93 -0.06 18.09
CA THR A 34 -0.88 -0.42 19.04
C THR A 34 0.12 0.73 19.17
N ARG A 35 1.14 0.56 20.00
CA ARG A 35 2.28 1.47 20.04
C ARG A 35 2.96 1.59 18.67
N LEU A 36 2.94 0.55 17.84
CA LEU A 36 3.63 0.52 16.54
C LEU A 36 2.83 1.19 15.41
N SER A 37 1.57 1.57 15.64
CA SER A 37 0.73 2.18 14.60
C SER A 37 1.39 3.42 13.98
N PHE A 38 1.30 3.55 12.65
CA PHE A 38 2.11 4.44 11.84
C PHE A 38 1.99 5.91 12.26
N LEU A 39 0.76 6.37 12.53
CA LEU A 39 0.56 7.75 12.99
C LEU A 39 1.23 8.01 14.34
N ARG A 40 1.23 7.02 15.25
CA ARG A 40 1.80 7.19 16.59
C ARG A 40 3.31 7.15 16.54
N ALA A 41 3.87 6.23 15.77
CA ALA A 41 5.30 6.19 15.52
C ALA A 41 5.80 7.50 14.88
N LEU A 42 4.98 8.13 14.00
CA LEU A 42 5.35 9.39 13.35
C LEU A 42 5.37 10.53 14.37
N LEU A 43 4.31 10.67 15.18
CA LEU A 43 4.23 11.72 16.20
C LEU A 43 5.31 11.58 17.25
N ARG A 44 5.61 10.35 17.72
CA ARG A 44 6.73 10.11 18.64
C ARG A 44 8.06 10.55 18.06
N ARG A 45 8.32 10.27 16.78
CA ARG A 45 9.53 10.71 16.11
C ARG A 45 9.61 12.24 16.02
N ILE A 46 8.53 12.90 15.61
CA ILE A 46 8.43 14.36 15.51
C ILE A 46 8.77 15.02 16.85
N GLU A 47 8.19 14.50 17.94
CA GLU A 47 8.42 14.98 19.31
C GLU A 47 9.85 14.72 19.79
N GLN A 48 10.35 13.48 19.66
CA GLN A 48 11.70 13.09 20.08
C GLN A 48 12.81 13.85 19.34
N GLN A 49 12.58 14.17 18.07
CA GLN A 49 13.52 14.93 17.25
C GLN A 49 13.27 16.44 17.31
N ALA A 50 12.33 16.90 18.14
CA ALA A 50 12.00 18.31 18.33
C ALA A 50 11.79 19.06 17.00
N TRP A 51 11.00 18.49 16.10
CA TRP A 51 10.71 19.13 14.80
C TRP A 51 10.09 20.51 15.02
N ARG A 52 10.36 21.42 14.08
CA ARG A 52 9.84 22.78 14.13
C ARG A 52 8.61 22.92 13.23
N TYR A 53 7.57 23.57 13.72
CA TYR A 53 6.33 23.82 13.00
C TYR A 53 6.13 25.31 12.74
N GLU A 54 5.70 25.64 11.52
CA GLU A 54 5.40 27.00 11.09
C GLU A 54 4.13 27.03 10.23
N ARG A 55 3.21 27.96 10.49
CA ARG A 55 2.18 28.36 9.52
C ARG A 55 2.74 29.49 8.66
N SER A 56 3.42 29.12 7.58
CA SER A 56 4.22 30.04 6.76
C SER A 56 3.36 30.98 5.92
N GLU A 57 2.12 30.60 5.60
CA GLU A 57 1.20 31.45 4.84
C GLU A 57 -0.27 31.17 5.20
N TRP A 58 -1.08 32.25 5.25
CA TRP A 58 -2.53 32.19 5.42
C TRP A 58 -3.19 33.28 4.57
N VAL A 59 -3.77 32.91 3.44
CA VAL A 59 -4.45 33.79 2.48
C VAL A 59 -5.85 33.23 2.25
N VAL A 60 -6.67 33.20 3.29
CA VAL A 60 -8.08 32.79 3.23
C VAL A 60 -8.96 34.01 3.49
N ASN A 61 -9.87 34.31 2.57
CA ASN A 61 -10.71 35.50 2.62
C ASN A 61 -11.89 35.36 3.60
N GLU A 62 -12.73 36.39 3.68
CA GLU A 62 -13.92 36.44 4.56
C GLU A 62 -14.97 35.37 4.24
N LEU A 63 -15.01 34.89 2.99
CA LEU A 63 -15.90 33.81 2.54
C LEU A 63 -15.30 32.42 2.80
N GLY A 64 -14.09 32.35 3.35
CA GLY A 64 -13.38 31.09 3.58
C GLY A 64 -12.69 30.53 2.34
N VAL A 65 -12.49 31.31 1.29
CA VAL A 65 -11.85 30.87 0.03
C VAL A 65 -10.40 31.35 -0.01
N GLY A 66 -9.49 30.49 -0.45
CA GLY A 66 -8.07 30.83 -0.64
C GLY A 66 -7.12 29.69 -0.31
N HIS A 67 -5.93 29.99 0.21
CA HIS A 67 -4.94 28.96 0.55
C HIS A 67 -4.20 29.21 1.87
N ALA A 68 -3.58 28.15 2.38
CA ALA A 68 -2.68 28.19 3.54
C ALA A 68 -1.50 27.23 3.33
N VAL A 69 -0.36 27.56 3.94
CA VAL A 69 0.84 26.72 3.91
C VAL A 69 1.31 26.44 5.34
N TYR A 70 1.51 25.16 5.64
CA TYR A 70 2.03 24.67 6.92
C TYR A 70 3.33 23.92 6.68
N THR A 71 4.42 24.37 7.29
CA THR A 71 5.75 23.78 7.09
C THR A 71 6.23 23.12 8.37
N LEU A 72 6.64 21.86 8.25
CA LEU A 72 7.34 21.11 9.29
C LEU A 72 8.81 20.96 8.89
N HIS A 73 9.71 21.42 9.74
CA HIS A 73 11.15 21.26 9.58
C HIS A 73 11.62 20.09 10.41
N GLY A 74 11.92 18.98 9.74
CA GLY A 74 12.68 17.89 10.34
C GLY A 74 14.18 18.23 10.41
N PRO A 75 14.99 17.33 10.98
CA PRO A 75 16.43 17.56 11.17
C PRO A 75 17.19 17.81 9.87
N GLN A 76 16.75 17.22 8.76
CA GLN A 76 17.43 17.31 7.47
C GLN A 76 16.64 18.09 6.40
N ARG A 77 15.30 18.06 6.47
CA ARG A 77 14.42 18.51 5.37
C ARG A 77 13.13 19.14 5.89
N PRO A 78 12.62 20.18 5.23
CA PRO A 78 11.26 20.66 5.43
C PRO A 78 10.24 19.90 4.57
N TYR A 79 9.00 19.83 5.05
CA TYR A 79 7.84 19.33 4.32
C TYR A 79 6.67 20.30 4.52
N SER A 80 5.97 20.69 3.45
CA SER A 80 4.91 21.70 3.53
C SER A 80 3.57 21.16 3.06
N LEU A 81 2.53 21.24 3.90
CA LEU A 81 1.15 21.07 3.43
C LEU A 81 0.68 22.37 2.78
N VAL A 82 0.30 22.30 1.50
CA VAL A 82 -0.43 23.37 0.82
C VAL A 82 -1.91 23.00 0.82
N ALA A 83 -2.73 23.84 1.44
CA ALA A 83 -4.17 23.68 1.55
C ALA A 83 -4.90 24.73 0.72
N PHE A 84 -5.84 24.30 -0.12
CA PHE A 84 -6.73 25.17 -0.88
C PHE A 84 -8.15 25.01 -0.36
N ALA A 85 -8.77 26.11 0.06
CA ALA A 85 -10.13 26.18 0.56
C ALA A 85 -11.05 26.76 -0.52
N HIS A 86 -12.18 26.11 -0.74
CA HIS A 86 -13.13 26.44 -1.81
C HIS A 86 -14.49 26.79 -1.22
N ASP A 87 -15.28 27.57 -1.97
CA ASP A 87 -16.70 27.72 -1.68
C ASP A 87 -17.46 26.57 -2.34
N LEU A 88 -18.19 25.81 -1.53
CA LEU A 88 -18.96 24.65 -1.96
C LEU A 88 -20.34 24.67 -1.31
N PRO A 89 -21.44 24.73 -2.10
CA PRO A 89 -22.78 24.61 -1.58
C PRO A 89 -23.03 23.30 -0.81
N ASP A 90 -23.88 23.36 0.22
CA ASP A 90 -24.16 22.23 1.12
C ASP A 90 -24.69 20.98 0.41
N ASP A 91 -25.50 21.16 -0.63
CA ASP A 91 -26.10 20.10 -1.43
C ASP A 91 -25.12 19.41 -2.39
N MET A 92 -23.93 20.00 -2.62
CA MET A 92 -22.87 19.41 -3.43
C MET A 92 -21.88 18.56 -2.62
N ARG A 93 -21.97 18.54 -1.28
CA ARG A 93 -21.06 17.75 -0.43
C ARG A 93 -21.39 16.27 -0.50
N SER A 94 -20.36 15.46 -0.79
CA SER A 94 -20.46 14.00 -0.80
C SER A 94 -19.25 13.36 -0.14
N ASP A 95 -19.49 12.30 0.63
CA ASP A 95 -18.45 11.48 1.24
C ASP A 95 -17.80 10.50 0.28
N ARG A 96 -18.32 10.46 -0.94
CA ARG A 96 -17.92 9.50 -1.93
C ARG A 96 -16.69 10.01 -2.66
N VAL A 97 -15.84 9.07 -3.05
CA VAL A 97 -14.66 9.31 -3.89
C VAL A 97 -15.04 9.93 -5.26
N ILE A 98 -16.32 9.89 -5.63
CA ILE A 98 -16.83 10.27 -6.96
C ILE A 98 -17.35 11.70 -7.03
N ALA A 99 -17.26 12.44 -5.93
CA ALA A 99 -17.50 13.87 -5.97
C ALA A 99 -16.60 14.53 -7.02
N THR A 100 -17.02 15.67 -7.54
CA THR A 100 -16.23 16.48 -8.47
C THR A 100 -15.80 17.81 -7.86
N ALA A 101 -16.19 18.07 -6.61
CA ALA A 101 -15.88 19.27 -5.87
C ALA A 101 -15.82 18.98 -4.36
N TRP A 102 -14.99 19.74 -3.64
CA TRP A 102 -14.74 19.56 -2.21
C TRP A 102 -14.53 20.89 -1.50
N ASP A 103 -14.85 20.97 -0.21
CA ASP A 103 -14.61 22.18 0.59
C ASP A 103 -13.11 22.54 0.66
N ALA A 104 -12.24 21.53 0.65
CA ALA A 104 -10.80 21.73 0.63
C ALA A 104 -10.04 20.62 -0.10
N THR A 105 -8.94 21.01 -0.74
CA THR A 105 -8.00 20.11 -1.42
C THR A 105 -6.57 20.41 -0.99
N PHE A 106 -5.72 19.39 -0.95
CA PHE A 106 -4.43 19.46 -0.28
C PHE A 106 -3.34 18.74 -1.07
N THR A 107 -2.11 19.17 -0.89
CA THR A 107 -0.92 18.40 -1.27
C THR A 107 0.17 18.56 -0.22
N LEU A 108 0.92 17.48 0.03
CA LEU A 108 2.16 17.54 0.81
C LEU A 108 3.33 17.75 -0.15
N PHE A 109 3.94 18.91 -0.09
CA PHE A 109 5.08 19.32 -0.88
C PHE A 109 6.40 18.89 -0.21
N ASP A 110 7.34 18.36 -1.00
CA ASP A 110 8.68 17.96 -0.57
C ASP A 110 9.61 19.19 -0.54
N GLY A 111 9.57 19.93 0.56
CA GLY A 111 10.33 21.16 0.74
C GLY A 111 9.44 22.33 1.17
N ILE A 112 9.83 23.55 0.77
CA ILE A 112 9.06 24.78 0.97
C ILE A 112 8.61 25.27 -0.42
N PRO A 113 7.30 25.41 -0.68
CA PRO A 113 6.80 25.80 -1.99
C PRO A 113 7.12 27.27 -2.29
N THR A 114 7.47 27.56 -3.54
CA THR A 114 7.59 28.93 -4.03
C THR A 114 6.23 29.53 -4.38
N ALA A 115 6.16 30.84 -4.61
CA ALA A 115 4.93 31.47 -5.11
C ALA A 115 4.48 30.88 -6.47
N HIS A 116 5.43 30.47 -7.31
CA HIS A 116 5.12 29.81 -8.59
C HIS A 116 4.51 28.42 -8.36
N ASP A 117 5.04 27.66 -7.40
CA ASP A 117 4.46 26.37 -7.01
C ASP A 117 3.03 26.54 -6.52
N ILE A 118 2.75 27.53 -5.68
CA ILE A 118 1.39 27.79 -5.18
C ILE A 118 0.42 28.06 -6.34
N VAL A 119 0.81 28.88 -7.33
CA VAL A 119 -0.02 29.15 -8.52
C VAL A 119 -0.25 27.88 -9.35
N ARG A 120 0.81 27.11 -9.61
CA ARG A 120 0.73 25.82 -10.33
C ARG A 120 -0.18 24.83 -9.61
N LEU A 121 -0.02 24.70 -8.30
CA LEU A 121 -0.79 23.79 -7.46
C LEU A 121 -2.25 24.22 -7.36
N ALA A 122 -2.55 25.51 -7.24
CA ALA A 122 -3.92 26.04 -7.25
C ALA A 122 -4.67 25.67 -8.54
N ALA A 123 -3.96 25.62 -9.67
CA ALA A 123 -4.54 25.26 -10.97
C ALA A 123 -4.76 23.75 -11.18
N ASN A 124 -4.18 22.88 -10.33
CA ASN A 124 -4.12 21.43 -10.57
C ASN A 124 -4.62 20.58 -9.39
N VAL A 125 -4.28 20.92 -8.16
CA VAL A 125 -4.68 20.17 -6.96
C VAL A 125 -6.21 20.07 -6.84
N PRO A 126 -7.01 21.13 -7.09
CA PRO A 126 -8.47 21.04 -7.04
C PRO A 126 -9.09 20.10 -8.10
N LYS A 127 -8.41 19.89 -9.24
CA LYS A 127 -8.90 19.06 -10.35
C LYS A 127 -8.82 17.55 -10.08
N GLN A 128 -8.05 17.14 -9.07
CA GLN A 128 -7.87 15.76 -8.62
C GLN A 128 -7.55 14.81 -9.79
N GLU A 129 -8.45 13.89 -10.16
CA GLU A 129 -8.24 12.90 -11.23
C GLU A 129 -7.97 13.53 -12.61
N THR A 130 -8.41 14.77 -12.83
CA THR A 130 -8.18 15.52 -14.08
C THR A 130 -7.02 16.51 -13.97
N GLY A 131 -6.43 16.65 -12.79
CA GLY A 131 -5.23 17.43 -12.53
C GLY A 131 -3.98 16.55 -12.51
N ARG A 132 -2.82 17.18 -12.65
CA ARG A 132 -1.52 16.51 -12.45
C ARG A 132 -0.64 17.34 -11.55
N VAL A 133 0.10 16.64 -10.70
CA VAL A 133 1.17 17.17 -9.87
C VAL A 133 2.51 16.63 -10.36
N THR A 134 3.59 16.97 -9.68
CA THR A 134 4.97 16.64 -10.05
C THR A 134 5.62 15.78 -8.98
N ASP A 135 6.87 15.38 -9.21
CA ASP A 135 7.69 14.67 -8.25
C ASP A 135 8.07 15.51 -7.01
N SER A 136 7.71 16.79 -6.97
CA SER A 136 7.81 17.65 -5.78
C SER A 136 6.63 17.51 -4.82
N GLU A 137 5.56 16.81 -5.20
CA GLU A 137 4.40 16.55 -4.36
C GLU A 137 4.38 15.08 -3.92
N LEU A 138 4.42 14.82 -2.61
CA LEU A 138 4.42 13.47 -2.03
C LEU A 138 3.02 12.87 -1.96
N THR A 139 2.01 13.71 -1.69
CA THR A 139 0.62 13.28 -1.55
C THR A 139 -0.35 14.28 -2.17
N LEU A 140 -1.54 13.79 -2.51
CA LEU A 140 -2.70 14.60 -2.89
C LEU A 140 -3.91 14.16 -2.07
N ALA A 141 -4.63 15.09 -1.46
CA ALA A 141 -5.79 14.78 -0.65
C ALA A 141 -6.94 15.75 -0.87
N ARG A 142 -8.12 15.35 -0.40
CA ARG A 142 -9.36 16.14 -0.51
C ARG A 142 -10.28 15.84 0.65
N ALA A 143 -11.01 16.85 1.13
CA ALA A 143 -11.88 16.73 2.29
C ALA A 143 -13.12 17.62 2.21
N ASN A 144 -14.18 17.17 2.88
CA ASN A 144 -15.44 17.89 3.04
C ASN A 144 -15.72 18.17 4.53
N ARG A 145 -16.42 19.27 4.80
CA ARG A 145 -16.84 19.65 6.16
C ARG A 145 -17.92 18.70 6.69
N SER A 146 -17.87 18.41 7.99
CA SER A 146 -19.01 17.87 8.73
C SER A 146 -20.02 18.99 8.97
N VAL A 147 -21.06 19.10 8.12
CA VAL A 147 -21.91 20.30 8.02
C VAL A 147 -22.52 20.72 9.36
N ARG A 148 -23.05 19.75 10.13
CA ARG A 148 -23.70 20.02 11.41
C ARG A 148 -22.71 20.47 12.46
N LEU A 149 -21.65 19.70 12.69
CA LEU A 149 -20.67 20.03 13.73
C LEU A 149 -19.88 21.29 13.39
N TRP A 150 -19.53 21.49 12.12
CA TRP A 150 -18.90 22.72 11.63
C TRP A 150 -19.73 23.96 11.99
N SER A 151 -21.02 23.94 11.65
CA SER A 151 -21.93 25.05 11.91
C SER A 151 -22.09 25.33 13.41
N HIS A 152 -22.14 24.29 14.24
CA HIS A 152 -22.20 24.41 15.70
C HIS A 152 -20.94 25.10 16.24
N VAL A 153 -19.76 24.63 15.85
CA VAL A 153 -18.49 25.17 16.32
C VAL A 153 -18.31 26.64 15.89
N VAL A 154 -18.59 26.97 14.62
CA VAL A 154 -18.53 28.37 14.15
C VAL A 154 -19.45 29.27 14.98
N LYS A 155 -20.70 28.85 15.24
CA LYS A 155 -21.67 29.63 16.00
C LYS A 155 -21.28 29.84 17.46
N ALA A 156 -20.75 28.81 18.11
CA ALA A 156 -20.30 28.91 19.51
C ALA A 156 -19.12 29.88 19.61
N LEU A 157 -18.08 29.63 18.82
CA LEU A 157 -16.85 30.43 18.84
C LEU A 157 -17.11 31.89 18.46
N ALA A 158 -17.99 32.16 17.48
CA ALA A 158 -18.35 33.52 17.07
C ALA A 158 -18.99 34.36 18.19
N LYS A 159 -19.63 33.70 19.18
CA LYS A 159 -20.22 34.35 20.36
C LYS A 159 -19.23 34.47 21.53
N GLY A 160 -18.00 33.98 21.38
CA GLY A 160 -17.03 33.89 22.47
C GLY A 160 -17.22 32.68 23.38
N GLU A 161 -18.04 31.69 22.97
CA GLU A 161 -18.37 30.49 23.73
C GLU A 161 -17.61 29.26 23.19
N GLN A 162 -17.37 28.25 24.02
CA GLN A 162 -16.83 26.96 23.56
C GLN A 162 -17.97 26.04 23.09
N PRO A 163 -17.74 25.17 22.08
CA PRO A 163 -18.75 24.23 21.61
C PRO A 163 -19.02 23.11 22.62
N ASP A 164 -20.21 22.51 22.53
CA ASP A 164 -20.57 21.33 23.34
C ASP A 164 -19.63 20.14 23.05
N VAL A 165 -18.90 19.71 24.09
CA VAL A 165 -17.96 18.59 24.06
C VAL A 165 -18.65 17.26 23.72
N THR A 166 -19.93 17.10 24.07
CA THR A 166 -20.72 15.91 23.75
C THR A 166 -20.91 15.78 22.24
N GLU A 167 -21.25 16.88 21.56
CA GLU A 167 -21.38 16.88 20.10
C GLU A 167 -20.02 16.64 19.42
N ILE A 168 -18.95 17.24 19.95
CA ILE A 168 -17.59 17.00 19.45
C ILE A 168 -17.21 15.52 19.55
N ASN A 169 -17.50 14.86 20.68
CA ASN A 169 -17.17 13.45 20.87
C ASN A 169 -18.03 12.50 20.02
N ASN A 170 -19.29 12.88 19.75
CA ASN A 170 -20.19 12.08 18.93
C ASN A 170 -19.76 12.04 17.45
N VAL A 171 -19.27 13.15 16.90
CA VAL A 171 -18.81 13.22 15.50
C VAL A 171 -17.31 12.98 15.38
N GLY A 172 -16.51 13.61 16.22
CA GLY A 172 -15.06 13.37 16.35
C GLY A 172 -14.18 14.02 15.27
N TYR A 173 -14.74 14.78 14.32
CA TYR A 173 -13.99 15.49 13.28
C TYR A 173 -14.80 16.65 12.70
N LEU A 174 -14.11 17.69 12.20
CA LEU A 174 -14.72 18.83 11.51
C LEU A 174 -14.63 18.73 9.99
N MET A 175 -13.65 17.98 9.50
CA MET A 175 -13.50 17.62 8.09
C MET A 175 -13.23 16.13 7.95
N ARG A 176 -13.73 15.57 6.86
CA ARG A 176 -13.53 14.17 6.48
C ARG A 176 -12.82 14.10 5.14
N THR A 177 -11.70 13.40 5.12
CA THR A 177 -11.01 13.04 3.88
C THR A 177 -11.80 11.99 3.11
N THR A 178 -11.98 12.21 1.81
CA THR A 178 -12.56 11.19 0.91
C THR A 178 -11.48 10.44 0.15
N ALA A 179 -10.28 11.02 0.03
CA ALA A 179 -9.10 10.33 -0.47
C ALA A 179 -7.80 10.99 0.01
N VAL A 180 -6.77 10.16 0.17
CA VAL A 180 -5.37 10.55 0.33
C VAL A 180 -4.57 9.65 -0.61
N TYR A 181 -4.02 10.23 -1.66
CA TYR A 181 -3.24 9.56 -2.68
C TYR A 181 -1.75 9.84 -2.48
N GLY A 182 -0.92 8.86 -2.83
CA GLY A 182 0.53 8.96 -2.82
C GLY A 182 1.12 7.94 -3.80
N SER A 183 2.42 7.64 -3.64
CA SER A 183 3.11 6.58 -4.39
C SER A 183 2.97 6.69 -5.91
N GLY A 184 3.22 7.88 -6.45
CA GLY A 184 3.24 8.11 -7.90
C GLY A 184 1.94 8.58 -8.54
N LYS A 185 0.79 8.49 -7.84
CA LYS A 185 -0.50 8.76 -8.47
C LYS A 185 -0.62 10.22 -8.93
N PHE A 186 -1.15 10.45 -10.13
CA PHE A 186 -1.32 11.78 -10.75
C PHE A 186 -0.01 12.54 -11.00
N GLY A 187 1.11 11.82 -11.15
CA GLY A 187 2.43 12.41 -11.33
C GLY A 187 3.19 12.71 -10.02
N ALA A 188 2.58 12.45 -8.87
CA ALA A 188 3.22 12.63 -7.56
C ALA A 188 4.53 11.83 -7.43
N ALA A 189 5.32 12.14 -6.41
CA ALA A 189 6.54 11.40 -6.11
C ALA A 189 6.25 9.91 -5.88
N ASP A 190 7.06 9.06 -6.50
CA ASP A 190 6.99 7.63 -6.27
C ASP A 190 7.67 7.25 -4.94
N ARG A 191 7.23 6.17 -4.29
CA ARG A 191 7.73 5.80 -2.95
C ARG A 191 9.25 5.62 -2.92
N VAL A 192 9.85 5.15 -4.01
CA VAL A 192 11.30 4.96 -4.12
C VAL A 192 12.09 6.28 -3.92
N GLN A 193 11.50 7.44 -4.19
CA GLN A 193 12.16 8.75 -4.05
C GLN A 193 12.34 9.18 -2.59
N THR A 194 11.51 8.66 -1.68
CA THR A 194 11.52 9.00 -0.26
C THR A 194 11.87 7.82 0.64
N ALA A 195 11.85 6.59 0.10
CA ALA A 195 12.06 5.34 0.83
C ALA A 195 13.34 5.26 1.66
N TRP A 196 14.40 5.94 1.20
CA TRP A 196 15.73 5.94 1.81
C TRP A 196 15.89 7.00 2.90
N ARG A 197 14.89 7.87 3.12
CA ARG A 197 14.93 8.91 4.15
C ARG A 197 14.35 8.34 5.44
N ASP A 198 15.10 8.31 6.53
CA ASP A 198 14.66 7.71 7.80
C ASP A 198 13.26 8.17 8.25
N GLU A 199 12.94 9.46 8.09
CA GLU A 199 11.63 10.01 8.46
C GLU A 199 10.46 9.60 7.54
N MET A 200 10.75 9.16 6.32
CA MET A 200 9.76 8.70 5.33
C MET A 200 9.84 7.19 5.04
N ALA A 201 10.85 6.50 5.58
CA ALA A 201 11.15 5.10 5.30
C ALA A 201 10.10 4.13 5.85
N GLY A 202 9.30 4.53 6.84
CA GLY A 202 8.16 3.73 7.33
C GLY A 202 6.98 3.68 6.35
N PRO A 203 6.01 2.77 6.54
CA PRO A 203 4.82 2.70 5.71
C PRO A 203 3.93 3.94 5.90
N PHE A 204 3.41 4.48 4.82
CA PHE A 204 2.41 5.56 4.82
C PHE A 204 2.81 6.85 5.57
N ARG A 205 4.11 7.10 5.80
CA ARG A 205 4.60 8.26 6.59
C ARG A 205 4.13 9.60 6.00
N ALA A 206 4.24 9.76 4.69
CA ALA A 206 3.83 10.98 3.99
C ALA A 206 2.31 11.20 4.09
N GLU A 207 1.51 10.14 3.93
CA GLU A 207 0.06 10.18 4.07
C GLU A 207 -0.38 10.51 5.50
N MET A 208 0.26 9.91 6.50
CA MET A 208 0.00 10.22 7.92
C MET A 208 0.34 11.68 8.24
N LEU A 209 1.51 12.16 7.79
CA LEU A 209 1.92 13.57 7.95
C LEU A 209 0.91 14.52 7.31
N THR A 210 0.45 14.19 6.10
CA THR A 210 -0.57 14.96 5.37
C THR A 210 -1.85 15.08 6.19
N VAL A 211 -2.39 13.96 6.68
CA VAL A 211 -3.65 13.94 7.45
C VAL A 211 -3.51 14.70 8.77
N TRP A 212 -2.36 14.61 9.43
CA TRP A 212 -2.10 15.37 10.66
C TRP A 212 -2.08 16.88 10.43
N LEU A 213 -1.49 17.35 9.33
CA LEU A 213 -1.50 18.77 8.98
C LEU A 213 -2.89 19.24 8.50
N ILE A 214 -3.65 18.39 7.79
CA ILE A 214 -5.06 18.67 7.42
C ILE A 214 -5.90 18.91 8.67
N ARG A 215 -5.67 18.13 9.73
CA ARG A 215 -6.32 18.34 11.03
C ARG A 215 -6.07 19.75 11.55
N ASN A 216 -4.81 20.19 11.56
CA ASN A 216 -4.47 21.54 12.04
C ASN A 216 -5.12 22.62 11.16
N PHE A 217 -5.04 22.47 9.83
CA PHE A 217 -5.74 23.37 8.90
C PHE A 217 -7.23 23.49 9.22
N THR A 218 -7.89 22.36 9.46
CA THR A 218 -9.33 22.33 9.75
C THR A 218 -9.69 23.16 10.99
N ILE A 219 -8.86 23.08 12.03
CA ILE A 219 -9.06 23.84 13.27
C ILE A 219 -8.83 25.34 13.03
N ASP A 220 -7.72 25.71 12.38
CA ASP A 220 -7.43 27.11 12.09
C ASP A 220 -8.51 27.71 11.15
N TYR A 221 -9.08 26.88 10.26
CA TYR A 221 -10.13 27.28 9.35
C TYR A 221 -11.47 27.52 10.03
N VAL A 222 -11.90 26.66 10.96
CA VAL A 222 -13.15 26.90 11.70
C VAL A 222 -13.03 28.13 12.60
N GLU A 223 -11.87 28.36 13.21
CA GLU A 223 -11.58 29.56 14.00
C GLU A 223 -11.59 30.82 13.15
N HIS A 224 -11.03 30.78 11.93
CA HIS A 224 -11.12 31.90 10.98
C HIS A 224 -12.58 32.21 10.62
N MET A 225 -13.38 31.20 10.28
CA MET A 225 -14.80 31.42 9.97
C MET A 225 -15.59 31.98 11.17
N ALA A 226 -15.29 31.53 12.39
CA ALA A 226 -15.86 32.09 13.60
C ALA A 226 -15.43 33.55 13.81
N GLN A 227 -14.17 33.88 13.55
CA GLN A 227 -13.63 35.24 13.62
C GLN A 227 -14.29 36.18 12.60
N GLN A 228 -14.58 35.71 11.39
CA GLN A 228 -15.32 36.49 10.38
C GLN A 228 -16.77 36.72 10.80
N ALA A 229 -17.41 35.72 11.40
CA ALA A 229 -18.80 35.82 11.85
C ALA A 229 -18.99 36.66 13.14
N GLY A 230 -18.07 36.53 14.10
CA GLY A 230 -18.17 37.12 15.44
C GLY A 230 -17.37 38.41 15.65
N GLY A 231 -16.45 38.75 14.74
CA GLY A 231 -15.56 39.90 14.90
C GLY A 231 -14.81 39.84 16.23
N ALA A 232 -14.74 40.95 16.95
CA ALA A 232 -14.01 41.03 18.22
C ALA A 232 -14.57 40.14 19.36
N GLN A 233 -15.78 39.60 19.21
CA GLN A 233 -16.36 38.67 20.20
C GLN A 233 -15.89 37.23 20.04
N ALA A 234 -15.36 36.88 18.87
CA ALA A 234 -14.99 35.51 18.57
C ALA A 234 -13.85 35.02 19.48
N CYS A 235 -13.92 33.76 19.91
CA CYS A 235 -12.84 33.11 20.67
C CYS A 235 -12.24 31.93 19.89
N LYS A 236 -11.08 31.46 20.34
CA LYS A 236 -10.43 30.25 19.82
C LYS A 236 -10.88 29.01 20.59
N LEU A 237 -10.74 27.85 19.99
CA LEU A 237 -10.97 26.59 20.68
C LEU A 237 -9.96 26.42 21.81
N HIS A 238 -10.44 25.98 22.96
CA HIS A 238 -9.54 25.61 24.03
C HIS A 238 -8.66 24.41 23.62
N PRO A 239 -7.40 24.34 24.09
CA PRO A 239 -6.47 23.27 23.70
C PRO A 239 -7.01 21.85 23.92
N GLU A 240 -7.74 21.63 25.02
CA GLU A 240 -8.37 20.35 25.31
C GLU A 240 -9.42 19.94 24.28
N ILE A 241 -10.22 20.88 23.77
CA ILE A 241 -11.22 20.61 22.72
C ILE A 241 -10.54 20.41 21.36
N ARG A 242 -9.47 21.17 21.07
CA ARG A 242 -8.65 20.96 19.85
C ARG A 242 -8.16 19.51 19.76
N ARG A 243 -7.78 18.91 20.89
CA ARG A 243 -7.33 17.51 20.95
C ARG A 243 -8.44 16.49 20.64
N LEU A 244 -9.69 16.79 20.98
CA LEU A 244 -10.84 15.91 20.72
C LEU A 244 -11.25 15.84 19.25
N ILE A 245 -10.79 16.79 18.42
CA ILE A 245 -11.12 16.85 16.99
C ILE A 245 -10.05 16.09 16.22
N GLY A 246 -10.44 15.02 15.52
CA GLY A 246 -9.61 14.32 14.54
C GLY A 246 -9.94 14.72 13.10
N VAL A 247 -9.59 13.84 12.17
CA VAL A 247 -9.96 13.94 10.75
C VAL A 247 -10.71 12.68 10.38
N GLY A 248 -11.94 12.84 9.89
CA GLY A 248 -12.75 11.72 9.42
C GLY A 248 -12.11 11.08 8.20
N ASN A 249 -12.33 9.78 8.02
CA ASN A 249 -11.98 9.09 6.79
C ASN A 249 -13.03 8.02 6.46
N SER A 250 -13.42 7.97 5.18
CA SER A 250 -14.25 6.90 4.62
C SER A 250 -13.39 5.96 3.80
N THR A 251 -13.20 4.73 4.27
CA THR A 251 -12.42 3.72 3.57
C THR A 251 -13.33 2.67 2.95
N GLY A 252 -13.25 2.52 1.62
CA GLY A 252 -13.94 1.49 0.85
C GLY A 252 -13.03 0.33 0.43
N LEU A 253 -13.56 -0.52 -0.45
CA LEU A 253 -12.90 -1.75 -0.94
C LEU A 253 -11.56 -1.53 -1.64
N GLY A 254 -11.25 -0.33 -2.13
CA GLY A 254 -10.00 -0.05 -2.84
C GLY A 254 -8.73 -0.37 -2.02
N MET A 255 -8.82 -0.37 -0.69
CA MET A 255 -7.69 -0.69 0.19
C MET A 255 -7.59 -2.18 0.56
N ALA A 256 -8.62 -2.99 0.34
CA ALA A 256 -8.59 -4.41 0.72
C ALA A 256 -7.59 -5.23 -0.11
N PRO A 257 -7.53 -5.11 -1.47
CA PRO A 257 -6.55 -5.82 -2.27
C PRO A 257 -5.10 -5.47 -1.95
N PHE A 258 -4.83 -4.32 -1.33
CA PHE A 258 -3.47 -3.93 -0.95
C PHE A 258 -2.82 -4.98 -0.04
N LEU A 259 -3.54 -5.50 0.97
CA LEU A 259 -2.97 -6.49 1.89
C LEU A 259 -2.65 -7.81 1.18
N VAL A 260 -3.40 -8.16 0.14
CA VAL A 260 -3.18 -9.37 -0.65
C VAL A 260 -2.03 -9.18 -1.64
N ASN A 261 -1.95 -8.01 -2.30
CA ASN A 261 -0.96 -7.72 -3.33
C ASN A 261 0.43 -7.40 -2.79
N HIS A 262 0.56 -7.12 -1.48
CA HIS A 262 1.82 -6.81 -0.81
C HIS A 262 2.09 -7.80 0.34
N PRO A 263 2.27 -9.10 0.04
CA PRO A 263 2.34 -10.16 1.05
C PRO A 263 3.59 -10.05 1.94
N ALA A 264 4.74 -9.63 1.39
CA ALA A 264 5.95 -9.44 2.19
C ALA A 264 5.81 -8.22 3.12
N LEU A 265 5.16 -7.14 2.66
CA LEU A 265 4.87 -5.99 3.52
C LEU A 265 3.87 -6.33 4.63
N LEU A 266 2.78 -7.05 4.31
CA LEU A 266 1.83 -7.54 5.30
C LEU A 266 2.53 -8.43 6.34
N HIS A 267 3.37 -9.35 5.87
CA HIS A 267 4.19 -10.17 6.74
C HIS A 267 5.00 -9.30 7.71
N GLN A 268 5.73 -8.31 7.20
CA GLN A 268 6.59 -7.45 8.01
C GLN A 268 5.79 -6.72 9.11
N TRP A 269 4.58 -6.26 8.80
CA TRP A 269 3.72 -5.59 9.78
C TRP A 269 3.29 -6.52 10.91
N ILE A 270 2.84 -7.73 10.54
CA ILE A 270 2.37 -8.73 11.51
C ILE A 270 3.56 -9.26 12.32
N GLU A 271 4.68 -9.56 11.69
CA GLU A 271 5.89 -10.06 12.34
C GLU A 271 6.43 -9.05 13.37
N CYS A 272 6.54 -7.77 13.01
CA CYS A 272 6.96 -6.72 13.96
C CYS A 272 6.02 -6.64 15.17
N LYS A 273 4.70 -6.76 14.96
CA LYS A 273 3.73 -6.80 16.07
C LYS A 273 3.89 -8.04 16.94
N GLU A 274 4.07 -9.23 16.34
CA GLU A 274 4.25 -10.47 17.09
C GLU A 274 5.58 -10.49 17.86
N HIS A 275 6.66 -9.92 17.31
CA HIS A 275 7.91 -9.73 18.03
C HIS A 275 7.76 -8.75 19.19
N ALA A 276 7.02 -7.64 19.02
CA ALA A 276 6.76 -6.73 20.13
C ALA A 276 6.02 -7.44 21.28
N LEU A 277 4.99 -8.23 20.94
CA LEU A 277 4.26 -9.04 21.91
C LEU A 277 5.17 -10.07 22.60
N GLN A 278 6.00 -10.79 21.83
CA GLN A 278 6.96 -11.75 22.35
C GLN A 278 7.93 -11.10 23.36
N ARG A 279 8.52 -9.97 22.98
CA ARG A 279 9.46 -9.22 23.84
C ARG A 279 8.79 -8.80 25.15
N VAL A 280 7.57 -8.25 25.11
CA VAL A 280 6.84 -7.83 26.30
C VAL A 280 6.44 -9.00 27.19
N ARG A 281 5.97 -10.11 26.61
CA ARG A 281 5.66 -11.33 27.38
C ARG A 281 6.89 -11.90 28.08
N ALA A 282 8.09 -11.70 27.52
CA ALA A 282 9.34 -12.15 28.11
C ALA A 282 9.88 -11.25 29.23
N VAL A 283 9.22 -10.15 29.57
CA VAL A 283 9.64 -9.26 30.66
C VAL A 283 9.53 -10.00 32.01
N PRO A 284 10.63 -10.22 32.75
CA PRO A 284 10.63 -11.05 33.95
C PRO A 284 9.77 -10.52 35.10
N ALA A 285 9.64 -9.19 35.22
CA ALA A 285 8.82 -8.53 36.24
C ALA A 285 8.34 -7.17 35.76
N ALA A 286 7.08 -6.81 36.08
CA ALA A 286 6.55 -5.48 35.79
C ALA A 286 6.97 -4.48 36.88
N THR A 287 7.61 -3.38 36.47
CA THR A 287 7.93 -2.24 37.35
C THR A 287 6.67 -1.49 37.75
N GLU A 288 6.70 -0.74 38.85
CA GLU A 288 5.55 0.07 39.29
C GLU A 288 5.13 1.08 38.22
N ALA A 289 6.10 1.74 37.58
CA ALA A 289 5.84 2.66 36.47
C ALA A 289 5.14 1.95 35.30
N ALA A 290 5.59 0.75 34.93
CA ALA A 290 4.95 0.01 33.83
C ALA A 290 3.51 -0.40 34.15
N ARG A 291 3.24 -0.80 35.40
CA ARG A 291 1.89 -1.11 35.87
C ARG A 291 0.99 0.12 35.84
N ALA A 292 1.49 1.26 36.31
CA ALA A 292 0.75 2.51 36.32
C ALA A 292 0.38 2.97 34.89
N VAL A 293 1.31 2.86 33.94
CA VAL A 293 1.02 3.14 32.52
C VAL A 293 -0.04 2.17 31.99
N PHE A 294 0.09 0.87 32.23
CA PHE A 294 -0.90 -0.10 31.76
C PHE A 294 -2.31 0.15 32.33
N VAL A 295 -2.44 0.41 33.63
CA VAL A 295 -3.73 0.70 34.27
C VAL A 295 -4.36 1.96 33.68
N LYS A 296 -3.57 3.02 33.49
CA LYS A 296 -4.05 4.25 32.84
C LYS A 296 -4.56 3.97 31.41
N GLU A 297 -3.80 3.23 30.61
CA GLU A 297 -4.20 2.93 29.24
C GLU A 297 -5.41 1.98 29.17
N LEU A 298 -5.58 1.09 30.16
CA LEU A 298 -6.78 0.28 30.32
C LEU A 298 -8.01 1.16 30.63
N ASP A 299 -7.88 2.13 31.53
CA ASP A 299 -8.95 3.09 31.83
C ASP A 299 -9.33 3.91 30.58
N ASP A 300 -8.33 4.40 29.84
CA ASP A 300 -8.55 5.13 28.58
C ASP A 300 -9.23 4.25 27.52
N ALA A 301 -8.89 2.96 27.44
CA ALA A 301 -9.56 2.01 26.55
C ALA A 301 -11.02 1.75 26.95
N VAL A 302 -11.31 1.64 28.25
CA VAL A 302 -12.69 1.53 28.77
C VAL A 302 -13.50 2.77 28.40
N ILE A 303 -12.94 3.97 28.59
CA ILE A 303 -13.57 5.23 28.20
C ILE A 303 -13.83 5.24 26.69
N ASN A 304 -12.82 4.90 25.88
CA ASN A 304 -12.94 4.88 24.42
C ASN A 304 -14.05 3.94 23.95
N ALA A 305 -14.10 2.71 24.47
CA ALA A 305 -15.12 1.72 24.17
C ALA A 305 -16.52 2.17 24.63
N SER A 306 -16.63 2.86 25.76
CA SER A 306 -17.91 3.42 26.24
C SER A 306 -18.46 4.50 25.30
N GLN A 307 -17.58 5.28 24.69
CA GLN A 307 -17.90 6.34 23.73
C GLN A 307 -17.98 5.85 22.28
N TRP A 308 -17.83 4.55 22.02
CA TRP A 308 -17.92 3.99 20.69
C TRP A 308 -19.37 3.62 20.37
N THR A 309 -20.00 4.45 19.55
CA THR A 309 -21.36 4.24 19.04
C THR A 309 -21.32 3.88 17.56
N THR A 310 -22.27 3.07 17.13
CA THR A 310 -22.41 2.63 15.73
C THR A 310 -23.83 2.09 15.51
N ASP A 311 -24.33 2.23 14.29
CA ASP A 311 -25.65 1.73 13.90
C ASP A 311 -25.57 0.32 13.25
N HIS A 312 -24.36 -0.18 13.00
CA HIS A 312 -24.16 -1.44 12.29
C HIS A 312 -24.35 -2.65 13.23
N PRO A 313 -25.28 -3.58 12.94
CA PRO A 313 -25.62 -4.69 13.84
C PRO A 313 -24.41 -5.49 14.33
N LEU A 314 -23.53 -5.91 13.40
CA LEU A 314 -22.34 -6.69 13.75
C LEU A 314 -21.31 -5.89 14.58
N GLN A 315 -21.24 -4.57 14.40
CA GLN A 315 -20.30 -3.75 15.19
C GLN A 315 -20.87 -3.43 16.57
N ILE A 316 -22.20 -3.30 16.71
CA ILE A 316 -22.87 -3.18 18.02
C ILE A 316 -22.51 -4.38 18.90
N GLU A 317 -22.62 -5.59 18.36
CA GLU A 317 -22.26 -6.81 19.08
C GLU A 317 -20.78 -6.86 19.45
N ARG A 318 -19.87 -6.55 18.51
CA ARG A 318 -18.43 -6.53 18.77
C ARG A 318 -18.02 -5.51 19.83
N VAL A 319 -18.60 -4.30 19.80
CA VAL A 319 -18.33 -3.28 20.82
C VAL A 319 -18.88 -3.68 22.18
N ALA A 320 -20.05 -4.34 22.24
CA ALA A 320 -20.58 -4.88 23.48
C ALA A 320 -19.67 -5.97 24.06
N MET A 321 -19.16 -6.88 23.23
CA MET A 321 -18.18 -7.90 23.64
C MET A 321 -16.89 -7.24 24.14
N LEU A 322 -16.35 -6.24 23.43
CA LEU A 322 -15.15 -5.51 23.85
C LEU A 322 -15.33 -4.85 25.22
N ARG A 323 -16.49 -4.24 25.49
CA ARG A 323 -16.79 -3.63 26.81
C ARG A 323 -16.80 -4.66 27.92
N GLN A 324 -17.38 -5.85 27.67
CA GLN A 324 -17.38 -6.95 28.63
C GLN A 324 -15.95 -7.47 28.87
N ASP A 325 -15.18 -7.67 27.81
CA ASP A 325 -13.79 -8.12 27.88
C ASP A 325 -12.91 -7.13 28.66
N LEU A 326 -13.08 -5.81 28.45
CA LEU A 326 -12.33 -4.78 29.18
C LEU A 326 -12.70 -4.71 30.66
N GLU A 327 -13.98 -4.88 31.01
CA GLU A 327 -14.40 -4.95 32.41
C GLU A 327 -13.85 -6.21 33.09
N LEU A 328 -13.86 -7.35 32.40
CA LEU A 328 -13.24 -8.60 32.88
C LEU A 328 -11.74 -8.41 33.11
N LEU A 329 -11.05 -7.76 32.16
CA LEU A 329 -9.62 -7.46 32.27
C LEU A 329 -9.33 -6.55 33.47
N ARG A 330 -10.13 -5.49 33.66
CA ARG A 330 -9.99 -4.58 34.81
C ARG A 330 -10.15 -5.34 36.14
N GLN A 331 -11.22 -6.12 36.27
CA GLN A 331 -11.46 -6.93 37.48
C GLN A 331 -10.33 -7.93 37.75
N HIS A 332 -9.80 -8.56 36.69
CA HIS A 332 -8.68 -9.49 36.81
C HIS A 332 -7.43 -8.79 37.35
N VAL A 333 -7.07 -7.64 36.76
CA VAL A 333 -5.90 -6.84 37.13
C VAL A 333 -6.04 -6.27 38.54
N ASP A 334 -7.22 -5.80 38.93
CA ASP A 334 -7.49 -5.31 40.30
C ASP A 334 -7.35 -6.42 41.34
N THR A 335 -7.79 -7.64 41.02
CA THR A 335 -7.80 -8.78 41.94
C THR A 335 -6.43 -9.43 42.09
N HIS A 336 -5.73 -9.66 40.98
CA HIS A 336 -4.49 -10.45 40.95
C HIS A 336 -3.24 -9.58 40.85
N GLY A 337 -3.39 -8.31 40.47
CA GLY A 337 -2.30 -7.41 40.14
C GLY A 337 -1.49 -7.89 38.93
N LEU A 338 -0.35 -7.22 38.71
CA LEU A 338 0.64 -7.59 37.70
C LEU A 338 1.96 -7.95 38.39
N SER A 339 1.87 -8.84 39.38
CA SER A 339 2.96 -9.27 40.24
C SER A 339 3.42 -10.70 39.90
N GLY A 340 4.57 -11.11 40.41
CA GLY A 340 5.14 -12.43 40.14
C GLY A 340 6.04 -12.47 38.90
N PRO A 341 6.58 -13.65 38.56
CA PRO A 341 7.45 -13.82 37.41
C PRO A 341 6.66 -13.79 36.10
N TYR A 342 7.15 -13.05 35.10
CA TYR A 342 6.53 -12.93 33.76
C TYR A 342 5.04 -12.53 33.77
N PRO A 343 4.64 -11.46 34.50
CA PRO A 343 3.23 -11.12 34.71
C PRO A 343 2.48 -10.84 33.40
N TRP A 344 3.18 -10.33 32.39
CA TRP A 344 2.61 -10.06 31.06
C TRP A 344 2.32 -11.32 30.26
N ASN A 345 3.13 -12.37 30.39
CA ASN A 345 2.85 -13.65 29.76
C ASN A 345 1.65 -14.32 30.42
N ASP A 346 1.54 -14.24 31.74
CA ASP A 346 0.41 -14.80 32.48
C ASP A 346 -0.88 -14.05 32.14
N LEU A 347 -0.85 -12.72 32.10
CA LEU A 347 -1.97 -11.89 31.66
C LEU A 347 -2.40 -12.22 30.22
N PHE A 348 -1.42 -12.39 29.31
CA PHE A 348 -1.72 -12.74 27.92
C PHE A 348 -2.41 -14.10 27.80
N LYS A 349 -1.88 -15.14 28.46
CA LYS A 349 -2.47 -16.49 28.47
C LYS A 349 -3.87 -16.49 29.12
N TRP A 350 -4.05 -15.67 30.15
CA TRP A 350 -5.38 -15.47 30.74
C TRP A 350 -6.33 -14.84 29.72
N GLY A 351 -5.91 -13.78 29.03
CA GLY A 351 -6.71 -13.14 27.98
C GLY A 351 -7.08 -14.07 26.83
N GLU A 352 -6.14 -14.92 26.38
CA GLU A 352 -6.40 -15.93 25.34
C GLU A 352 -7.52 -16.91 25.69
N THR A 353 -7.73 -17.18 26.98
CA THR A 353 -8.72 -18.15 27.47
C THR A 353 -10.03 -17.53 27.93
N HIS A 354 -10.08 -16.23 28.20
CA HIS A 354 -11.23 -15.56 28.82
C HIS A 354 -11.86 -14.45 27.97
N MET A 355 -11.16 -13.93 26.95
CA MET A 355 -11.60 -12.80 26.14
C MET A 355 -11.90 -13.24 24.70
N ASN A 356 -12.78 -12.49 24.03
CA ASN A 356 -13.05 -12.67 22.60
C ASN A 356 -11.90 -12.09 21.75
N ASN A 357 -11.94 -12.29 20.42
CA ASN A 357 -10.90 -11.77 19.52
C ASN A 357 -10.67 -10.25 19.67
N GLU A 358 -11.75 -9.46 19.82
CA GLU A 358 -11.66 -8.00 20.03
C GLU A 358 -10.89 -7.67 21.31
N GLY A 359 -11.26 -8.28 22.44
CA GLY A 359 -10.58 -8.08 23.71
C GLY A 359 -9.13 -8.55 23.71
N GLN A 360 -8.85 -9.71 23.10
CA GLN A 360 -7.48 -10.25 22.98
C GLN A 360 -6.56 -9.29 22.22
N GLU A 361 -7.02 -8.75 21.09
CA GLU A 361 -6.21 -7.85 20.27
C GLU A 361 -6.09 -6.44 20.89
N GLN A 362 -7.10 -5.97 21.63
CA GLN A 362 -7.00 -4.76 22.45
C GLN A 362 -6.00 -4.94 23.61
N LEU A 363 -6.00 -6.11 24.26
CA LEU A 363 -5.04 -6.44 25.33
C LEU A 363 -3.59 -6.36 24.83
N ILE A 364 -3.31 -6.86 23.63
CA ILE A 364 -1.97 -6.71 23.02
C ILE A 364 -1.59 -5.23 22.94
N GLY A 365 -2.46 -4.39 22.40
CA GLY A 365 -2.22 -2.95 22.32
C GLY A 365 -1.86 -2.34 23.69
N LEU A 366 -2.64 -2.65 24.72
CA LEU A 366 -2.42 -2.18 26.10
C LEU A 366 -1.09 -2.65 26.69
N MET A 367 -0.74 -3.93 26.49
CA MET A 367 0.51 -4.50 27.01
C MET A 367 1.76 -3.84 26.41
N LEU A 368 1.71 -3.35 25.18
CA LEU A 368 2.86 -2.72 24.52
C LEU A 368 3.13 -1.29 25.00
N GLU A 369 2.12 -0.58 25.53
CA GLU A 369 2.24 0.83 25.88
C GLU A 369 3.36 1.18 26.88
N PRO A 370 3.57 0.41 27.97
CA PRO A 370 4.60 0.72 28.95
C PRO A 370 6.03 0.49 28.48
N TYR A 371 6.22 -0.17 27.33
CA TYR A 371 7.50 -0.77 26.94
C TYR A 371 8.11 -0.14 25.68
N GLY A 372 8.07 1.19 25.56
CA GLY A 372 8.64 1.91 24.42
C GLY A 372 10.10 1.52 24.13
N ASP A 373 10.94 1.47 25.16
CA ASP A 373 12.36 1.10 25.04
C ASP A 373 12.59 -0.31 24.49
N LEU A 374 11.58 -1.18 24.53
CA LEU A 374 11.66 -2.57 24.09
C LEU A 374 11.06 -2.79 22.69
N VAL A 375 10.15 -1.93 22.24
CA VAL A 375 9.34 -2.19 21.04
C VAL A 375 9.32 -1.06 20.01
N ASP A 376 9.72 0.17 20.35
CA ASP A 376 9.63 1.29 19.41
C ASP A 376 10.52 1.12 18.18
N ASP A 377 11.65 0.41 18.29
CA ASP A 377 12.54 0.06 17.17
C ASP A 377 11.84 -0.77 16.09
N LEU A 378 10.81 -1.54 16.47
CA LEU A 378 10.07 -2.40 15.54
C LEU A 378 9.16 -1.58 14.60
N ALA A 379 8.75 -0.38 15.00
CA ALA A 379 7.92 0.47 14.13
C ALA A 379 8.71 0.94 12.88
N ASP A 380 10.02 1.13 13.01
CA ASP A 380 10.89 1.51 11.90
C ASP A 380 11.28 0.30 11.02
N GLN A 381 11.02 -0.92 11.48
CA GLN A 381 11.24 -2.17 10.75
C GLN A 381 10.01 -2.62 9.94
N MET A 382 8.88 -1.90 10.01
CA MET A 382 7.64 -2.27 9.31
C MET A 382 7.65 -2.04 7.78
N SER A 383 8.81 -1.73 7.19
CA SER A 383 8.97 -1.58 5.74
C SER A 383 9.91 -2.62 5.19
N ILE A 384 9.64 -3.07 3.96
CA ILE A 384 10.43 -4.07 3.27
C ILE A 384 10.52 -3.74 1.78
N ASP A 385 11.65 -4.07 1.17
CA ASP A 385 11.85 -3.97 -0.28
C ASP A 385 11.32 -5.22 -0.97
N GLU A 386 10.07 -5.15 -1.44
CA GLU A 386 9.39 -6.28 -2.10
C GLU A 386 9.98 -6.63 -3.47
N THR A 387 10.83 -5.77 -4.05
CA THR A 387 11.49 -6.07 -5.33
C THR A 387 12.42 -7.28 -5.22
N LYS A 388 12.98 -7.53 -4.03
CA LYS A 388 13.84 -8.69 -3.72
C LYS A 388 13.09 -10.02 -3.70
N SER A 389 11.77 -9.99 -3.54
CA SER A 389 10.91 -11.17 -3.53
C SER A 389 10.10 -11.35 -4.82
N PHE A 390 10.37 -10.55 -5.85
CA PHE A 390 9.63 -10.61 -7.11
C PHE A 390 10.06 -11.78 -8.01
N THR A 391 11.32 -12.18 -7.92
CA THR A 391 11.93 -13.22 -8.76
C THR A 391 11.38 -14.60 -8.48
N ILE A 392 11.23 -15.40 -9.54
CA ILE A 392 10.90 -16.82 -9.43
C ILE A 392 12.19 -17.62 -9.53
N ASN A 393 12.42 -18.51 -8.56
CA ASN A 393 13.47 -19.50 -8.68
C ASN A 393 13.00 -20.62 -9.62
N GLY A 394 13.38 -20.52 -10.90
CA GLY A 394 13.03 -21.51 -11.93
C GLY A 394 13.74 -22.85 -11.78
N ALA A 395 14.88 -22.90 -11.09
CA ALA A 395 15.64 -24.13 -10.81
C ALA A 395 15.03 -24.99 -9.70
N MET A 396 14.09 -24.44 -8.92
CA MET A 396 13.36 -25.20 -7.90
C MET A 396 12.68 -26.43 -8.53
N GLN A 397 12.86 -27.60 -7.91
CA GLN A 397 12.21 -28.82 -8.36
C GLN A 397 10.69 -28.74 -8.14
N VAL A 398 9.91 -29.30 -9.07
CA VAL A 398 8.44 -29.36 -8.94
C VAL A 398 8.02 -30.08 -7.64
N SER A 399 8.75 -31.12 -7.23
CA SER A 399 8.51 -31.82 -5.97
C SER A 399 8.72 -30.92 -4.74
N GLN A 400 9.69 -30.01 -4.79
CA GLN A 400 9.91 -29.04 -3.71
C GLN A 400 8.76 -28.02 -3.68
N LEU A 401 8.29 -27.55 -4.84
CA LEU A 401 7.14 -26.66 -4.90
C LEU A 401 5.87 -27.32 -4.34
N GLN A 402 5.64 -28.60 -4.66
CA GLN A 402 4.54 -29.39 -4.08
C GLN A 402 4.66 -29.50 -2.56
N GLN A 403 5.88 -29.70 -2.04
CA GLN A 403 6.12 -29.72 -0.59
C GLN A 403 5.80 -28.37 0.06
N LEU A 404 6.20 -27.25 -0.55
CA LEU A 404 5.86 -25.91 -0.03
C LEU A 404 4.35 -25.67 0.04
N ILE A 405 3.59 -26.20 -0.92
CA ILE A 405 2.12 -26.16 -0.90
C ILE A 405 1.60 -26.98 0.29
N ALA A 406 2.07 -28.22 0.45
CA ALA A 406 1.65 -29.09 1.56
C ALA A 406 1.95 -28.48 2.93
N ASP A 407 3.11 -27.84 3.09
CA ASP A 407 3.56 -27.29 4.37
C ASP A 407 2.81 -26.00 4.76
N ASN A 408 2.50 -25.14 3.78
CA ASN A 408 2.05 -23.77 4.06
C ASN A 408 0.59 -23.49 3.68
N TYR A 409 -0.03 -24.34 2.87
CA TYR A 409 -1.34 -24.08 2.28
C TYR A 409 -2.39 -25.15 2.59
N GLN A 410 -2.22 -25.95 3.64
CA GLN A 410 -3.25 -26.90 4.06
C GLN A 410 -4.62 -26.23 4.26
N TRP A 411 -4.64 -25.03 4.86
CA TRP A 411 -5.85 -24.22 5.03
C TRP A 411 -6.57 -23.91 3.71
N ALA A 412 -5.83 -23.78 2.60
CA ALA A 412 -6.38 -23.55 1.27
C ALA A 412 -6.85 -24.84 0.62
N LEU A 413 -6.10 -25.94 0.80
CA LEU A 413 -6.44 -27.27 0.28
C LEU A 413 -7.70 -27.87 0.95
N ASP A 414 -7.97 -27.50 2.20
CA ASP A 414 -9.15 -27.97 2.96
C ASP A 414 -10.48 -27.34 2.51
N ILE A 415 -10.45 -26.32 1.65
CA ILE A 415 -11.67 -25.63 1.18
C ILE A 415 -12.31 -26.42 0.04
N ASP A 416 -13.60 -26.74 0.18
CA ASP A 416 -14.38 -27.35 -0.91
C ASP A 416 -14.89 -26.29 -1.89
N PHE A 417 -14.18 -26.11 -3.00
CA PHE A 417 -14.57 -25.22 -4.10
C PHE A 417 -15.63 -25.83 -5.05
N SER A 418 -16.13 -27.04 -4.78
CA SER A 418 -17.34 -27.55 -5.44
C SER A 418 -18.62 -26.93 -4.84
N ASP A 419 -18.54 -26.39 -3.62
CA ASP A 419 -19.61 -25.58 -3.03
C ASP A 419 -19.64 -24.17 -3.63
N ASN A 420 -20.81 -23.77 -4.12
CA ASN A 420 -21.05 -22.41 -4.61
C ASN A 420 -20.82 -21.36 -3.52
N ASN A 421 -21.06 -21.64 -2.23
CA ASN A 421 -20.80 -20.66 -1.17
C ASN A 421 -19.32 -20.27 -1.09
N ALA A 422 -18.42 -21.24 -1.31
CA ALA A 422 -16.98 -21.02 -1.32
C ALA A 422 -16.49 -20.17 -2.52
N ARG A 423 -17.33 -20.02 -3.56
CA ARG A 423 -17.01 -19.26 -4.79
C ARG A 423 -18.03 -18.16 -5.08
N SER A 424 -18.83 -17.77 -4.08
CA SER A 424 -19.96 -16.86 -4.29
C SER A 424 -19.54 -15.46 -4.72
N ARG A 425 -18.30 -15.05 -4.41
CA ARG A 425 -17.75 -13.73 -4.74
C ARG A 425 -16.68 -13.81 -5.83
N PHE A 426 -16.47 -12.67 -6.51
CA PHE A 426 -15.31 -12.42 -7.35
C PHE A 426 -14.88 -10.96 -7.22
N TRP A 427 -13.58 -10.71 -7.26
CA TRP A 427 -13.01 -9.36 -7.20
C TRP A 427 -12.79 -8.82 -8.60
N TYR A 428 -13.11 -7.55 -8.85
CA TYR A 428 -12.93 -6.94 -10.17
C TYR A 428 -12.61 -5.45 -10.05
N VAL A 429 -12.27 -4.79 -11.17
CA VAL A 429 -12.15 -3.32 -11.23
C VAL A 429 -13.31 -2.76 -12.03
N SER A 430 -14.06 -1.83 -11.44
CA SER A 430 -15.20 -1.17 -12.11
C SER A 430 -14.72 -0.11 -13.11
N GLU A 431 -15.35 -0.05 -14.28
CA GLU A 431 -15.09 0.98 -15.27
C GLU A 431 -15.40 2.41 -14.77
N GLU A 432 -16.52 2.58 -14.05
CA GLU A 432 -16.97 3.90 -13.59
C GLU A 432 -16.07 4.50 -12.51
N LYS A 433 -15.40 3.65 -11.72
CA LYS A 433 -14.64 4.07 -10.53
C LYS A 433 -13.14 3.84 -10.63
N LEU A 434 -12.70 2.99 -11.55
CA LEU A 434 -11.31 2.55 -11.66
C LEU A 434 -10.75 2.02 -10.32
N GLU A 435 -11.62 1.43 -9.51
CA GLU A 435 -11.33 0.90 -8.18
C GLU A 435 -11.76 -0.57 -8.06
N PRO A 436 -11.08 -1.34 -7.21
CA PRO A 436 -11.51 -2.68 -6.84
C PRO A 436 -12.92 -2.73 -6.25
N ARG A 437 -13.69 -3.73 -6.66
CA ARG A 437 -15.06 -4.03 -6.23
C ARG A 437 -15.22 -5.54 -6.02
N LEU A 438 -16.31 -5.91 -5.34
CA LEU A 438 -16.66 -7.29 -5.04
C LEU A 438 -18.05 -7.60 -5.62
N GLY A 439 -18.09 -8.52 -6.58
CA GLY A 439 -19.30 -8.96 -7.27
C GLY A 439 -19.83 -10.29 -6.75
N GLN A 440 -21.05 -10.63 -7.15
CA GLN A 440 -21.70 -11.92 -6.87
C GLN A 440 -21.57 -12.86 -8.07
N ARG A 441 -20.74 -13.91 -7.97
CA ARG A 441 -20.33 -14.76 -9.11
C ARG A 441 -21.49 -15.35 -9.91
N PHE A 442 -22.55 -15.78 -9.23
CA PHE A 442 -23.66 -16.49 -9.87
C PHE A 442 -24.82 -15.59 -10.30
N THR A 443 -24.78 -14.30 -9.97
CA THR A 443 -25.88 -13.37 -10.27
C THR A 443 -25.44 -12.10 -10.98
N GLU A 444 -24.14 -11.81 -11.03
CA GLU A 444 -23.57 -10.64 -11.69
C GLU A 444 -22.60 -11.05 -12.79
N GLU A 445 -22.55 -10.26 -13.86
CA GLU A 445 -21.55 -10.41 -14.93
C GLU A 445 -20.18 -9.90 -14.48
N GLY A 446 -19.12 -10.31 -15.19
CA GLY A 446 -17.76 -9.81 -14.97
C GLY A 446 -16.82 -10.77 -14.25
N ALA A 447 -17.28 -11.96 -13.83
CA ALA A 447 -16.42 -12.98 -13.22
C ALA A 447 -15.27 -13.45 -14.14
N SER A 448 -15.40 -13.29 -15.46
CA SER A 448 -14.30 -13.55 -16.42
C SER A 448 -13.16 -12.54 -16.35
N LEU A 449 -13.40 -11.35 -15.77
CA LEU A 449 -12.42 -10.27 -15.56
C LEU A 449 -11.92 -10.23 -14.11
N GLU A 450 -12.03 -11.36 -13.40
CA GLU A 450 -11.64 -11.47 -12.01
C GLU A 450 -10.15 -11.15 -11.77
N LEU A 451 -9.92 -10.41 -10.68
CA LEU A 451 -8.60 -10.18 -10.11
C LEU A 451 -8.13 -11.42 -9.38
N SER A 452 -6.83 -11.71 -9.45
CA SER A 452 -6.20 -12.83 -8.75
C SER A 452 -6.06 -12.59 -7.24
N LEU A 453 -7.18 -12.44 -6.53
CA LEU A 453 -7.25 -12.27 -5.07
C LEU A 453 -7.77 -13.52 -4.35
N GLY A 454 -8.32 -14.49 -5.09
CA GLY A 454 -8.74 -15.79 -4.56
C GLY A 454 -7.58 -16.76 -4.36
N THR A 455 -6.64 -16.45 -3.47
CA THR A 455 -5.40 -17.22 -3.28
C THR A 455 -5.64 -18.72 -3.08
N ALA A 456 -6.62 -19.10 -2.25
CA ALA A 456 -6.88 -20.50 -1.96
C ALA A 456 -7.28 -21.31 -3.21
N GLU A 457 -8.14 -20.74 -4.07
CA GLU A 457 -8.56 -21.38 -5.31
C GLU A 457 -7.39 -21.47 -6.30
N LEU A 458 -6.58 -20.41 -6.41
CA LEU A 458 -5.37 -20.40 -7.25
C LEU A 458 -4.37 -21.48 -6.81
N VAL A 459 -4.20 -21.70 -5.50
CA VAL A 459 -3.32 -22.74 -4.96
C VAL A 459 -3.84 -24.13 -5.26
N GLN A 460 -5.16 -24.38 -5.19
CA GLN A 460 -5.71 -25.67 -5.59
C GLN A 460 -5.57 -25.94 -7.09
N HIS A 461 -5.75 -24.93 -7.94
CA HIS A 461 -5.54 -25.08 -9.38
C HIS A 461 -4.11 -25.47 -9.72
N ILE A 462 -3.10 -24.80 -9.16
CA ILE A 462 -1.70 -25.19 -9.39
C ILE A 462 -1.39 -26.56 -8.77
N ALA A 463 -1.92 -26.90 -7.60
CA ALA A 463 -1.71 -28.21 -6.99
C ALA A 463 -2.21 -29.35 -7.90
N SER A 464 -3.37 -29.17 -8.54
CA SER A 464 -3.92 -30.11 -9.53
C SER A 464 -3.01 -30.25 -10.76
N ASP A 465 -2.54 -29.13 -11.32
CA ASP A 465 -1.68 -29.16 -12.50
C ASP A 465 -0.29 -29.73 -12.18
N LEU A 466 0.27 -29.47 -11.00
CA LEU A 466 1.52 -30.07 -10.52
C LEU A 466 1.38 -31.59 -10.33
N ALA A 467 0.26 -32.07 -9.78
CA ALA A 467 0.03 -33.50 -9.55
C ALA A 467 -0.01 -34.32 -10.85
N SER A 468 -0.42 -33.69 -11.96
CA SER A 468 -0.46 -34.32 -13.30
C SER A 468 0.77 -33.99 -14.16
N SER A 469 1.73 -33.22 -13.62
CA SER A 469 2.87 -32.70 -14.36
C SER A 469 4.00 -33.73 -14.52
N ALA A 470 4.58 -33.79 -15.71
CA ALA A 470 5.83 -34.52 -15.97
C ALA A 470 7.07 -33.61 -15.98
N HIS A 471 6.92 -32.33 -15.63
CA HIS A 471 8.00 -31.34 -15.58
C HIS A 471 8.87 -31.53 -14.32
N THR A 472 10.18 -31.32 -14.45
CA THR A 472 11.14 -31.57 -13.36
C THR A 472 11.35 -30.35 -12.47
N ASN A 473 11.31 -29.15 -13.06
CA ASN A 473 11.58 -27.88 -12.38
C ASN A 473 10.53 -26.81 -12.71
N VAL A 474 10.52 -25.76 -11.89
CA VAL A 474 9.57 -24.64 -11.99
C VAL A 474 9.66 -23.92 -13.33
N ALA A 475 10.85 -23.75 -13.91
CA ALA A 475 11.03 -23.08 -15.20
C ALA A 475 10.27 -23.82 -16.32
N SER A 476 10.47 -25.14 -16.43
CA SER A 476 9.79 -25.97 -17.43
C SER A 476 8.30 -26.10 -17.17
N PHE A 477 7.88 -26.09 -15.89
CA PHE A 477 6.47 -26.05 -15.54
C PHE A 477 5.81 -24.72 -15.95
N LEU A 478 6.40 -23.57 -15.63
CA LEU A 478 5.82 -22.26 -15.96
C LEU A 478 5.84 -21.95 -17.45
N TYR A 479 6.80 -22.51 -18.19
CA TYR A 479 6.79 -22.47 -19.65
C TYR A 479 5.52 -23.14 -20.21
N ALA A 480 5.09 -24.27 -19.64
CA ALA A 480 3.87 -24.98 -20.06
C ALA A 480 2.59 -24.39 -19.45
N PHE A 481 2.65 -23.86 -18.22
CA PHE A 481 1.52 -23.34 -17.45
C PHE A 481 1.75 -21.88 -17.00
N PRO A 482 1.82 -20.91 -17.94
CA PRO A 482 2.17 -19.52 -17.66
C PRO A 482 1.13 -18.78 -16.79
N GLN A 483 -0.09 -19.31 -16.68
CA GLN A 483 -1.13 -18.80 -15.78
C GLN A 483 -0.74 -18.91 -14.30
N HIS A 484 0.13 -19.85 -13.94
CA HIS A 484 0.53 -20.10 -12.55
C HIS A 484 1.67 -19.21 -12.06
N ARG A 485 2.26 -18.37 -12.92
CA ARG A 485 3.43 -17.56 -12.57
C ARG A 485 3.24 -16.73 -11.30
N GLN A 486 2.08 -16.10 -11.14
CA GLN A 486 1.80 -15.27 -9.97
C GLN A 486 1.68 -16.10 -8.68
N VAL A 487 1.01 -17.26 -8.72
CA VAL A 487 0.85 -18.12 -7.54
C VAL A 487 2.16 -18.86 -7.20
N VAL A 488 2.98 -19.24 -8.19
CA VAL A 488 4.33 -19.79 -7.93
C VAL A 488 5.19 -18.79 -7.17
N ARG A 489 5.27 -17.54 -7.64
CA ARG A 489 6.00 -16.47 -6.95
C ARG A 489 5.52 -16.32 -5.51
N ARG A 490 4.19 -16.39 -5.30
CA ARG A 490 3.57 -16.29 -3.99
C ARG A 490 3.92 -17.46 -3.07
N ILE A 491 3.88 -18.70 -3.56
CA ILE A 491 4.25 -19.90 -2.80
C ILE A 491 5.73 -19.85 -2.39
N GLN A 492 6.62 -19.46 -3.32
CA GLN A 492 8.06 -19.31 -3.03
C GLN A 492 8.34 -18.19 -2.01
N LEU A 493 7.57 -17.11 -2.06
CA LEU A 493 7.63 -16.02 -1.08
C LEU A 493 7.15 -16.48 0.30
N CYS A 494 6.02 -17.20 0.37
CA CYS A 494 5.45 -17.69 1.64
C CYS A 494 6.42 -18.63 2.40
N ALA A 495 7.31 -19.32 1.68
CA ALA A 495 8.36 -20.15 2.30
C ALA A 495 9.37 -19.33 3.13
N GLN A 496 9.52 -18.03 2.85
CA GLN A 496 10.42 -17.11 3.55
C GLN A 496 9.69 -16.22 4.55
N PHE A 497 8.38 -16.02 4.37
CA PHE A 497 7.59 -15.05 5.11
C PHE A 497 6.34 -15.71 5.71
N ALA A 498 6.41 -16.18 6.96
CA ALA A 498 5.37 -16.99 7.61
C ALA A 498 3.97 -16.32 7.63
N TYR A 499 3.92 -15.01 7.86
CA TYR A 499 2.68 -14.20 7.86
C TYR A 499 2.30 -13.58 6.49
N ALA A 500 2.81 -14.10 5.37
CA ALA A 500 2.55 -13.54 4.03
C ALA A 500 1.13 -13.77 3.51
N GLU A 501 0.40 -14.73 4.08
CA GLU A 501 -0.91 -15.15 3.59
C GLU A 501 -2.02 -14.88 4.58
N ILE A 502 -3.13 -14.35 4.07
CA ILE A 502 -4.41 -14.31 4.79
C ILE A 502 -5.06 -15.69 4.63
N GLN A 503 -5.12 -16.45 5.71
CA GLN A 503 -5.48 -17.87 5.71
C GLN A 503 -7.00 -18.09 5.83
N ASP A 504 -7.77 -17.40 4.98
CA ASP A 504 -9.22 -17.52 4.86
C ASP A 504 -9.66 -17.35 3.40
N ASN A 505 -10.85 -17.85 3.06
CA ASN A 505 -11.36 -17.80 1.69
C ASN A 505 -11.91 -16.42 1.33
N LEU A 506 -11.17 -15.67 0.52
CA LEU A 506 -11.55 -14.33 0.03
C LEU A 506 -12.65 -14.32 -1.06
N LEU A 507 -13.17 -15.49 -1.43
CA LEU A 507 -14.27 -15.66 -2.38
C LEU A 507 -15.56 -16.20 -1.73
N SER A 508 -15.52 -16.50 -0.41
CA SER A 508 -16.64 -17.06 0.33
C SER A 508 -17.82 -16.09 0.48
N ALA A 509 -19.03 -16.64 0.63
CA ALA A 509 -20.25 -15.89 0.92
C ALA A 509 -20.17 -15.11 2.24
N ASP A 510 -19.49 -15.71 3.22
CA ASP A 510 -19.35 -15.19 4.59
C ASP A 510 -18.18 -14.23 4.75
N MET A 511 -17.38 -14.01 3.69
CA MET A 511 -16.25 -13.10 3.77
C MET A 511 -16.72 -11.64 3.94
N LEU A 512 -16.14 -10.95 4.92
CA LEU A 512 -16.41 -9.55 5.22
C LEU A 512 -15.19 -8.68 4.86
N PRO A 513 -15.21 -7.94 3.72
CA PRO A 513 -14.09 -7.09 3.32
C PRO A 513 -13.68 -6.06 4.38
N ILE A 514 -14.63 -5.60 5.20
CA ILE A 514 -14.36 -4.69 6.33
C ILE A 514 -13.33 -5.25 7.32
N GLU A 515 -13.14 -6.56 7.43
CA GLU A 515 -12.11 -7.14 8.31
C GLU A 515 -10.69 -6.86 7.80
N LEU A 516 -10.47 -6.92 6.48
CA LEU A 516 -9.22 -6.51 5.85
C LEU A 516 -8.95 -5.02 6.08
N LEU A 517 -9.99 -4.20 5.91
CA LEU A 517 -9.89 -2.76 6.09
C LEU A 517 -9.57 -2.41 7.55
N ARG A 518 -10.25 -3.03 8.52
CA ARG A 518 -9.99 -2.83 9.96
C ARG A 518 -8.54 -3.16 10.33
N CYS A 519 -8.00 -4.28 9.83
CA CYS A 519 -6.59 -4.64 10.03
C CYS A 519 -5.64 -3.50 9.61
N LYS A 520 -5.78 -3.03 8.35
CA LYS A 520 -4.92 -1.95 7.82
C LYS A 520 -5.09 -0.64 8.58
N LEU A 521 -6.32 -0.28 8.94
CA LEU A 521 -6.62 0.98 9.62
C LEU A 521 -6.20 0.96 11.10
N ALA A 522 -6.16 -0.21 11.74
CA ALA A 522 -5.54 -0.39 13.05
C ALA A 522 -4.03 -0.11 13.00
N PHE A 523 -3.33 -0.59 11.95
CA PHE A 523 -1.93 -0.21 11.71
C PHE A 523 -1.75 1.28 11.43
N PHE A 524 -2.71 1.94 10.77
CA PHE A 524 -2.65 3.40 10.63
C PHE A 524 -2.75 4.08 12.01
N GLY A 525 -3.61 3.56 12.88
CA GLY A 525 -3.80 4.00 14.27
C GLY A 525 -5.22 4.43 14.59
N ALA A 526 -6.21 4.01 13.79
CA ALA A 526 -7.62 4.23 14.07
C ALA A 526 -8.03 3.53 15.39
N THR A 527 -8.92 4.17 16.14
CA THR A 527 -9.40 3.67 17.45
C THR A 527 -10.83 3.17 17.43
N LYS A 528 -11.65 3.71 16.53
CA LYS A 528 -13.06 3.39 16.42
C LYS A 528 -13.36 3.12 14.95
N PHE A 529 -14.12 2.07 14.71
CA PHE A 529 -14.54 1.63 13.38
C PHE A 529 -16.05 1.63 13.32
N ASP A 530 -16.59 2.31 12.32
CA ASP A 530 -18.03 2.46 12.13
C ASP A 530 -18.40 1.98 10.73
N PRO A 531 -18.65 0.67 10.55
CA PRO A 531 -19.10 0.11 9.29
C PRO A 531 -20.44 0.73 8.88
N ARG A 532 -20.57 1.09 7.61
CA ARG A 532 -21.84 1.57 7.05
C ARG A 532 -22.45 0.58 6.07
N SER A 533 -21.65 -0.40 5.65
CA SER A 533 -22.08 -1.69 5.13
C SER A 533 -20.99 -2.73 5.41
N ASP A 534 -21.16 -3.94 4.88
CA ASP A 534 -20.14 -5.00 4.79
C ASP A 534 -18.90 -4.64 3.92
N ARG A 535 -18.92 -3.52 3.18
CA ARG A 535 -17.93 -3.16 2.14
C ARG A 535 -17.13 -1.90 2.43
N TRP A 536 -17.54 -1.09 3.42
CA TRP A 536 -16.86 0.15 3.76
C TRP A 536 -17.10 0.58 5.19
N LEU A 537 -16.18 1.38 5.71
CA LEU A 537 -16.16 1.79 7.11
C LEU A 537 -15.69 3.24 7.26
N ARG A 538 -16.25 3.91 8.28
CA ARG A 538 -15.84 5.25 8.72
C ARG A 538 -14.92 5.14 9.93
N ILE A 539 -13.91 6.00 9.98
CA ILE A 539 -13.01 6.17 11.13
C ILE A 539 -12.74 7.65 11.38
N SER A 540 -12.15 7.96 12.53
CA SER A 540 -11.46 9.23 12.79
C SER A 540 -9.98 8.95 13.08
N LEU A 541 -9.09 9.67 12.40
CA LEU A 541 -7.65 9.65 12.65
C LEU A 541 -7.25 10.87 13.49
N TYR A 542 -6.20 10.72 14.31
CA TYR A 542 -5.66 11.78 15.17
C TYR A 542 -6.61 12.35 16.23
N GLN A 543 -7.80 11.78 16.42
CA GLN A 543 -8.63 12.09 17.58
C GLN A 543 -7.85 11.75 18.87
N ASN A 544 -7.81 12.69 19.81
CA ASN A 544 -7.02 12.64 21.05
C ASN A 544 -5.49 12.66 20.87
N ALA A 545 -4.99 12.85 19.64
CA ALA A 545 -3.56 13.00 19.39
C ALA A 545 -3.11 14.45 19.64
N PRO A 546 -1.82 14.68 19.95
CA PRO A 546 -1.25 16.03 20.03
C PRO A 546 -1.37 16.78 18.69
N THR A 547 -1.50 18.09 18.80
CA THR A 547 -1.42 19.07 17.69
C THR A 547 0.03 19.47 17.45
N PRO A 548 0.38 20.12 16.32
CA PRO A 548 1.73 20.64 16.13
C PRO A 548 2.16 21.58 17.26
N GLN A 549 1.24 22.37 17.82
CA GLN A 549 1.52 23.28 18.94
C GLN A 549 1.80 22.55 20.27
N ASP A 550 1.42 21.28 20.38
CA ASP A 550 1.66 20.47 21.58
C ASP A 550 3.07 19.86 21.61
N ILE A 551 3.61 19.47 20.45
CA ILE A 551 4.83 18.62 20.36
C ILE A 551 5.95 19.18 19.47
N CYS A 552 5.72 20.24 18.71
CA CYS A 552 6.74 20.88 17.89
C CYS A 552 7.28 22.16 18.54
N LEU A 553 8.51 22.51 18.19
CA LEU A 553 9.04 23.85 18.44
C LEU A 553 8.29 24.85 17.55
N CYS A 554 7.76 25.93 18.14
CA CYS A 554 7.03 26.97 17.42
C CYS A 554 7.87 28.25 17.33
N ASP A 555 8.12 28.73 16.11
CA ASP A 555 8.77 30.03 15.90
C ASP A 555 7.76 31.12 15.50
N PRO A 556 8.06 32.41 15.77
CA PRO A 556 7.37 33.51 15.11
C PRO A 556 7.72 33.52 13.60
N VAL A 557 6.69 33.73 12.78
CA VAL A 557 6.68 33.74 11.30
C VAL A 557 7.95 34.37 10.70
N THR A 558 8.64 33.67 9.81
CA THR A 558 9.75 34.23 9.01
C THR A 558 9.62 33.85 7.55
N HIS A 559 9.39 34.85 6.69
CA HIS A 559 9.35 34.68 5.24
C HIS A 559 10.77 34.64 4.67
N ALA A 560 11.10 33.58 3.92
CA ALA A 560 12.25 33.55 3.03
C ALA A 560 11.80 33.08 1.64
N ALA A 561 12.09 33.88 0.62
CA ALA A 561 11.82 33.58 -0.78
C ALA A 561 13.09 33.03 -1.44
N ASN A 562 12.98 32.00 -2.28
CA ASN A 562 14.02 31.61 -3.23
C ASN A 562 13.44 31.11 -4.55
N ALA A 563 14.28 31.22 -5.57
CA ALA A 563 13.95 31.35 -6.98
C ALA A 563 13.59 30.04 -7.71
N ALA A 564 12.84 30.23 -8.78
CA ALA A 564 12.22 29.22 -9.64
C ALA A 564 13.19 28.56 -10.64
N ASP A 565 12.79 27.37 -11.10
CA ASP A 565 13.29 26.76 -12.34
C ASP A 565 12.13 26.46 -13.30
N SER A 566 12.48 26.31 -14.57
CA SER A 566 11.68 26.53 -15.76
C SER A 566 10.76 25.39 -16.23
N ASP A 567 9.74 25.81 -16.98
CA ASP A 567 8.66 25.07 -17.63
C ASP A 567 9.15 24.07 -18.70
N GLN A 568 8.65 22.83 -18.66
CA GLN A 568 8.65 21.94 -19.81
C GLN A 568 7.26 21.32 -20.03
N THR A 569 6.66 21.68 -21.16
CA THR A 569 5.34 21.28 -21.65
C THR A 569 5.37 19.89 -22.29
N THR A 570 5.69 18.86 -21.52
CA THR A 570 5.44 17.45 -21.92
C THR A 570 4.83 16.74 -20.73
N GLN A 571 3.71 16.05 -20.95
CA GLN A 571 3.01 15.36 -19.87
C GLN A 571 3.90 14.26 -19.29
N GLN A 572 4.23 14.38 -18.00
CA GLN A 572 5.04 13.41 -17.28
C GLN A 572 4.16 12.47 -16.47
N PHE A 573 4.55 11.20 -16.44
CA PHE A 573 3.90 10.14 -15.68
C PHE A 573 4.88 9.55 -14.68
N SER A 574 4.43 9.30 -13.45
CA SER A 574 5.29 8.62 -12.50
C SER A 574 5.61 7.21 -13.00
N LEU A 575 6.75 6.67 -12.56
CA LEU A 575 7.10 5.28 -12.88
C LEU A 575 6.05 4.28 -12.36
N SER A 576 5.31 4.64 -11.30
CA SER A 576 4.24 3.81 -10.71
C SER A 576 2.99 3.79 -11.59
N GLU A 577 2.64 4.94 -12.18
CA GLU A 577 1.57 5.06 -13.17
C GLU A 577 1.90 4.27 -14.44
N ILE A 578 3.15 4.37 -14.91
CA ILE A 578 3.66 3.63 -16.08
C ILE A 578 3.58 2.12 -15.85
N ASP A 579 4.06 1.62 -14.71
CA ASP A 579 3.99 0.20 -14.33
C ASP A 579 2.52 -0.29 -14.31
N SER A 580 1.67 0.44 -13.59
CA SER A 580 0.26 0.07 -13.38
C SER A 580 -0.54 0.07 -14.68
N LEU A 581 -0.35 1.06 -15.56
CA LEU A 581 -1.02 1.09 -16.86
C LEU A 581 -0.50 -0.04 -17.76
N SER A 582 0.81 -0.22 -17.83
CA SER A 582 1.46 -1.24 -18.66
C SER A 582 1.02 -2.65 -18.29
N LYS A 583 0.95 -2.97 -16.98
CA LYS A 583 0.39 -4.22 -16.47
C LYS A 583 -1.05 -4.44 -16.93
N ARG A 584 -1.93 -3.44 -16.77
CA ARG A 584 -3.34 -3.58 -17.18
C ARG A 584 -3.50 -3.71 -18.70
N ALA A 585 -2.72 -2.94 -19.47
CA ALA A 585 -2.72 -3.04 -20.94
C ALA A 585 -2.28 -4.43 -21.40
N ALA A 586 -1.19 -4.95 -20.83
CA ALA A 586 -0.71 -6.31 -21.10
C ALA A 586 -1.75 -7.39 -20.76
N ARG A 587 -2.45 -7.26 -19.62
CA ARG A 587 -3.56 -8.14 -19.26
C ARG A 587 -4.74 -8.03 -20.25
N GLY A 588 -5.11 -6.82 -20.63
CA GLY A 588 -6.20 -6.55 -21.59
C GLY A 588 -5.90 -7.05 -23.00
N ALA A 589 -4.63 -7.21 -23.36
CA ALA A 589 -4.19 -7.85 -24.60
C ALA A 589 -4.14 -9.40 -24.52
N GLY A 590 -4.53 -10.00 -23.39
CA GLY A 590 -4.67 -11.45 -23.26
C GLY A 590 -3.59 -12.17 -22.46
N LEU A 591 -2.56 -11.48 -21.96
CA LEU A 591 -1.54 -12.12 -21.11
C LEU A 591 -2.13 -12.56 -19.76
N SER A 592 -1.54 -13.60 -19.15
CA SER A 592 -1.86 -13.99 -17.76
C SER A 592 -1.48 -12.86 -16.80
N TRP A 593 -2.11 -12.78 -15.62
CA TRP A 593 -1.78 -11.76 -14.63
C TRP A 593 -0.29 -11.77 -14.24
N GLY A 594 0.33 -12.96 -14.16
CA GLY A 594 1.75 -13.09 -13.89
C GLY A 594 2.64 -12.52 -14.99
N LEU A 595 2.35 -12.81 -16.27
CA LEU A 595 3.09 -12.21 -17.41
C LEU A 595 2.82 -10.71 -17.57
N ALA A 596 1.61 -10.26 -17.23
CA ALA A 596 1.27 -8.85 -17.23
C ALA A 596 2.06 -8.06 -16.18
N GLU A 597 2.34 -8.65 -15.01
CA GLU A 597 3.24 -8.06 -14.00
C GLU A 597 4.67 -7.95 -14.51
N GLU A 598 5.18 -8.98 -15.18
CA GLU A 598 6.49 -8.93 -15.84
C GLU A 598 6.59 -7.78 -16.85
N ALA A 599 5.54 -7.61 -17.66
CA ALA A 599 5.45 -6.51 -18.63
C ALA A 599 5.47 -5.13 -17.97
N GLY A 600 4.69 -4.94 -16.89
CA GLY A 600 4.68 -3.70 -16.11
C GLY A 600 6.06 -3.34 -15.57
N LYS A 601 6.75 -4.32 -14.96
CA LYS A 601 8.11 -4.13 -14.43
C LYS A 601 9.14 -3.85 -15.52
N ALA A 602 9.10 -4.56 -16.65
CA ALA A 602 10.01 -4.35 -17.77
C ALA A 602 9.85 -2.94 -18.37
N VAL A 603 8.61 -2.48 -18.58
CA VAL A 603 8.33 -1.14 -19.12
C VAL A 603 8.74 -0.04 -18.14
N ARG A 604 8.42 -0.21 -16.85
CA ARG A 604 8.88 0.69 -15.79
C ARG A 604 10.40 0.82 -15.80
N TRP A 605 11.11 -0.31 -15.88
CA TRP A 605 12.57 -0.35 -15.86
C TRP A 605 13.17 0.35 -17.08
N LEU A 606 12.61 0.16 -18.28
CA LEU A 606 13.07 0.86 -19.49
C LEU A 606 12.87 2.38 -19.36
N GLN A 607 11.69 2.81 -18.92
CA GLN A 607 11.40 4.24 -18.75
C GLN A 607 12.29 4.88 -17.68
N ALA A 608 12.59 4.16 -16.60
CA ALA A 608 13.55 4.63 -15.59
C ALA A 608 14.96 4.84 -16.18
N HIS A 609 15.35 4.11 -17.24
CA HIS A 609 16.62 4.30 -17.96
C HIS A 609 16.52 5.26 -19.15
N GLY A 610 15.44 6.05 -19.24
CA GLY A 610 15.20 6.98 -20.35
C GLY A 610 14.92 6.30 -21.70
N GLN A 611 14.55 5.01 -21.70
CA GLN A 611 14.23 4.23 -22.90
C GLN A 611 12.71 4.18 -23.10
N ALA A 612 12.26 4.20 -24.36
CA ALA A 612 10.83 4.29 -24.74
C ALA A 612 10.02 2.99 -24.50
N GLY A 613 10.01 2.48 -23.26
CA GLY A 613 9.39 1.21 -22.90
C GLY A 613 7.88 1.16 -23.15
N ALA A 614 7.15 2.25 -22.87
CA ALA A 614 5.70 2.29 -23.08
C ALA A 614 5.33 2.19 -24.58
N GLN A 615 6.14 2.83 -25.44
CA GLN A 615 5.96 2.76 -26.90
C GLN A 615 6.30 1.37 -27.42
N ALA A 616 7.39 0.75 -26.92
CA ALA A 616 7.74 -0.62 -27.26
C ALA A 616 6.63 -1.60 -26.85
N LEU A 617 6.03 -1.42 -25.66
CA LEU A 617 4.91 -2.25 -25.21
C LEU A 617 3.73 -2.12 -26.16
N LEU A 618 3.30 -0.89 -26.49
CA LEU A 618 2.20 -0.68 -27.43
C LEU A 618 2.46 -1.38 -28.77
N GLY A 619 3.70 -1.31 -29.26
CA GLY A 619 4.13 -2.04 -30.45
C GLY A 619 3.90 -3.55 -30.32
N VAL A 620 4.38 -4.17 -29.24
CA VAL A 620 4.16 -5.60 -28.96
C VAL A 620 2.69 -5.95 -28.83
N LEU A 621 1.89 -5.14 -28.11
CA LEU A 621 0.47 -5.41 -27.93
C LEU A 621 -0.28 -5.36 -29.27
N ASN A 622 0.02 -4.39 -30.13
CA ASN A 622 -0.59 -4.30 -31.46
C ASN A 622 -0.21 -5.49 -32.36
N HIS A 623 1.02 -6.00 -32.27
CA HIS A 623 1.44 -7.18 -33.04
C HIS A 623 0.79 -8.47 -32.53
N ASN A 624 0.60 -8.57 -31.21
CA ASN A 624 0.19 -9.82 -30.57
C ASN A 624 -1.31 -9.92 -30.27
N ASP A 625 -2.09 -8.85 -30.45
CA ASP A 625 -3.50 -8.81 -30.06
C ASP A 625 -4.30 -9.95 -30.73
N GLY A 626 -5.05 -10.70 -29.91
CA GLY A 626 -5.85 -11.83 -30.37
C GLY A 626 -5.07 -13.14 -30.63
N LEU A 627 -3.75 -13.17 -30.45
CA LEU A 627 -2.94 -14.39 -30.54
C LEU A 627 -2.83 -15.08 -29.18
N ASP A 628 -2.82 -16.41 -29.18
CA ASP A 628 -2.68 -17.20 -27.96
C ASP A 628 -1.20 -17.35 -27.54
N TYR A 629 -0.99 -17.74 -26.28
CA TYR A 629 0.34 -17.90 -25.71
C TYR A 629 1.23 -18.88 -26.50
N HIS A 630 0.70 -20.03 -26.95
CA HIS A 630 1.49 -21.07 -27.61
C HIS A 630 1.94 -20.66 -29.02
N SER A 631 1.23 -19.71 -29.63
CA SER A 631 1.66 -19.10 -30.89
C SER A 631 2.87 -18.17 -30.70
N LEU A 632 2.93 -17.47 -29.56
CA LEU A 632 3.91 -16.40 -29.29
C LEU A 632 5.15 -16.83 -28.49
N CYS A 633 5.07 -17.95 -27.78
CA CYS A 633 6.16 -18.44 -26.93
C CYS A 633 7.32 -19.02 -27.77
N PRO A 634 8.54 -19.11 -27.19
CA PRO A 634 9.61 -19.92 -27.78
C PRO A 634 9.10 -21.34 -28.02
N ASN A 635 9.20 -21.85 -29.23
CA ASN A 635 9.02 -23.25 -29.62
C ASN A 635 10.35 -23.98 -29.45
N SER A 636 10.90 -23.96 -28.24
CA SER A 636 11.88 -24.94 -27.85
C SER A 636 11.13 -26.02 -27.10
N ASP A 637 11.17 -27.26 -27.58
CA ASP A 637 11.13 -28.36 -26.63
C ASP A 637 12.33 -28.12 -25.73
N ALA A 638 12.12 -27.50 -24.55
CA ALA A 638 13.16 -27.00 -23.65
C ALA A 638 14.02 -28.12 -23.00
N LYS A 639 14.08 -29.27 -23.68
CA LYS A 639 14.91 -30.44 -23.45
C LYS A 639 16.08 -30.53 -24.44
N ASP A 640 16.06 -29.80 -25.56
CA ASP A 640 17.17 -29.78 -26.49
C ASP A 640 18.10 -28.62 -26.15
N ASP A 641 19.41 -28.90 -26.14
CA ASP A 641 20.57 -27.98 -26.06
C ASP A 641 20.59 -26.92 -27.21
N SER A 642 19.44 -26.59 -27.78
CA SER A 642 19.28 -25.68 -28.90
C SER A 642 19.72 -24.27 -28.48
N THR A 643 20.71 -23.77 -29.19
CA THR A 643 21.17 -22.37 -29.10
C THR A 643 20.24 -21.42 -29.85
N THR A 644 19.06 -21.87 -30.29
CA THR A 644 18.13 -21.09 -31.12
C THR A 644 16.68 -21.32 -30.70
N TRP A 645 15.99 -20.24 -30.35
CA TRP A 645 14.57 -20.20 -30.05
C TRP A 645 13.79 -19.54 -31.19
N GLN A 646 12.72 -20.19 -31.65
CA GLN A 646 11.84 -19.72 -32.73
C GLN A 646 10.39 -19.77 -32.22
N SER A 647 9.46 -18.97 -32.72
CA SER A 647 8.02 -19.16 -32.40
C SER A 647 7.30 -19.97 -33.48
N ARG A 648 6.09 -20.46 -33.19
CA ARG A 648 5.29 -21.24 -34.15
C ARG A 648 4.80 -20.42 -35.35
N ILE A 649 4.70 -19.11 -35.18
CA ILE A 649 4.10 -18.19 -36.17
C ILE A 649 5.14 -17.27 -36.82
N GLY A 650 6.43 -17.54 -36.61
CA GLY A 650 7.54 -16.81 -37.23
C GLY A 650 7.85 -15.44 -36.62
N HIS A 651 7.26 -15.08 -35.48
CA HIS A 651 7.69 -13.95 -34.64
C HIS A 651 7.40 -14.19 -33.15
N MET A 652 8.27 -13.71 -32.29
CA MET A 652 8.26 -14.03 -30.86
C MET A 652 7.92 -12.81 -29.99
N CYS A 653 7.13 -13.03 -28.95
CA CYS A 653 6.84 -12.00 -27.95
C CYS A 653 8.05 -11.82 -27.00
N PRO A 654 8.65 -10.62 -26.89
CA PRO A 654 9.79 -10.38 -26.01
C PRO A 654 9.41 -10.53 -24.53
N LEU A 655 8.15 -10.30 -24.16
CA LEU A 655 7.69 -10.41 -22.77
C LEU A 655 7.62 -11.87 -22.32
N ILE A 656 7.16 -12.76 -23.20
CA ILE A 656 7.11 -14.20 -22.93
C ILE A 656 8.54 -14.75 -22.94
N ALA A 657 9.28 -14.48 -24.02
CA ALA A 657 10.65 -14.98 -24.17
C ALA A 657 11.58 -14.47 -23.06
N GLY A 658 11.47 -13.20 -22.66
CA GLY A 658 12.24 -12.64 -21.56
C GLY A 658 11.86 -13.25 -20.19
N SER A 659 10.58 -13.52 -19.96
CA SER A 659 10.16 -14.23 -18.74
C SER A 659 10.71 -15.66 -18.71
N THR A 660 10.64 -16.38 -19.83
CA THR A 660 11.23 -17.71 -19.98
C THR A 660 12.75 -17.68 -19.79
N LEU A 661 13.44 -16.69 -20.36
CA LEU A 661 14.89 -16.51 -20.20
C LEU A 661 15.29 -16.41 -18.73
N VAL A 662 14.61 -15.55 -17.96
CA VAL A 662 14.90 -15.37 -16.54
C VAL A 662 14.71 -16.67 -15.77
N ASP A 663 13.60 -17.38 -16.01
CA ASP A 663 13.33 -18.64 -15.32
C ASP A 663 14.39 -19.71 -15.62
N TYR A 664 14.92 -19.73 -16.84
CA TYR A 664 15.88 -20.74 -17.29
C TYR A 664 17.36 -20.36 -17.08
N ALA A 665 17.67 -19.08 -16.87
CA ALA A 665 19.06 -18.60 -16.79
C ALA A 665 19.89 -19.36 -15.73
N GLY A 666 19.27 -19.72 -14.60
CA GLY A 666 19.90 -20.53 -13.53
C GLY A 666 19.71 -22.05 -13.65
N VAL A 667 18.99 -22.53 -14.66
CA VAL A 667 18.70 -23.96 -14.89
C VAL A 667 19.68 -24.58 -15.90
N GLY A 668 20.24 -23.75 -16.79
CA GLY A 668 21.19 -24.16 -17.82
C GLY A 668 20.67 -23.82 -19.21
N VAL A 669 20.92 -22.57 -19.63
CA VAL A 669 20.77 -22.13 -21.03
C VAL A 669 22.13 -22.26 -21.72
N THR A 670 22.16 -22.84 -22.93
CA THR A 670 23.37 -22.88 -23.75
C THR A 670 23.60 -21.52 -24.40
N TRP A 671 24.75 -20.90 -24.14
CA TRP A 671 25.15 -19.62 -24.72
C TRP A 671 26.10 -19.81 -25.91
N PRO A 672 26.04 -18.96 -26.95
CA PRO A 672 25.08 -17.88 -27.14
C PRO A 672 23.68 -18.42 -27.48
N LEU A 673 22.65 -17.73 -26.99
CA LEU A 673 21.25 -18.02 -27.30
C LEU A 673 20.74 -17.05 -28.37
N ARG A 674 20.30 -17.57 -29.50
CA ARG A 674 19.65 -16.82 -30.58
C ARG A 674 18.14 -16.91 -30.44
N LEU A 675 17.44 -15.78 -30.47
CA LEU A 675 15.99 -15.71 -30.55
C LEU A 675 15.63 -15.15 -31.93
N GLU A 676 14.91 -15.91 -32.74
CA GLU A 676 14.52 -15.50 -34.09
C GLU A 676 13.26 -14.62 -34.07
N ALA A 677 13.29 -13.56 -34.87
CA ALA A 677 12.15 -12.68 -35.14
C ALA A 677 11.42 -12.16 -33.88
N VAL A 678 12.15 -11.64 -32.90
CA VAL A 678 11.59 -10.99 -31.71
C VAL A 678 10.97 -9.65 -32.09
N THR A 679 9.70 -9.43 -31.71
CA THR A 679 9.05 -8.12 -31.87
C THR A 679 9.57 -7.14 -30.83
N HIS A 680 9.90 -5.90 -31.23
CA HIS A 680 10.39 -4.85 -30.33
C HIS A 680 11.43 -5.33 -29.29
N PRO A 681 12.63 -5.78 -29.74
CA PRO A 681 13.62 -6.46 -28.90
C PRO A 681 14.15 -5.64 -27.72
N SER A 682 13.95 -4.32 -27.70
CA SER A 682 14.22 -3.46 -26.55
C SER A 682 13.58 -3.97 -25.25
N LEU A 683 12.40 -4.60 -25.35
CA LEU A 683 11.70 -5.16 -24.19
C LEU A 683 12.35 -6.41 -23.60
N LEU A 684 13.35 -7.02 -24.26
CA LEU A 684 14.14 -8.11 -23.67
C LEU A 684 15.21 -7.61 -22.70
N VAL A 685 15.72 -6.39 -22.88
CA VAL A 685 16.85 -5.85 -22.09
C VAL A 685 16.59 -5.91 -20.58
N PRO A 686 15.41 -5.53 -20.04
CA PRO A 686 15.14 -5.62 -18.61
C PRO A 686 15.21 -7.05 -18.07
N PHE A 687 14.79 -8.04 -18.87
CA PHE A 687 14.84 -9.46 -18.50
C PHE A 687 16.28 -9.98 -18.51
N VAL A 688 17.07 -9.60 -19.52
CA VAL A 688 18.50 -9.92 -19.58
C VAL A 688 19.25 -9.30 -18.41
N ALA A 689 18.95 -8.04 -18.07
CA ALA A 689 19.55 -7.36 -16.92
C ALA A 689 19.21 -8.05 -15.60
N ARG A 690 17.95 -8.46 -15.43
CA ARG A 690 17.53 -9.22 -14.26
C ARG A 690 18.19 -10.59 -14.21
N ALA A 691 18.25 -11.32 -15.32
CA ALA A 691 18.92 -12.62 -15.39
C ALA A 691 20.41 -12.52 -15.04
N ALA A 692 21.10 -11.48 -15.54
CA ALA A 692 22.50 -11.21 -15.21
C ALA A 692 22.70 -10.97 -13.71
N GLN A 693 21.86 -10.12 -13.10
CA GLN A 693 21.92 -9.80 -11.68
C GLN A 693 21.62 -11.00 -10.78
N GLU A 694 20.60 -11.79 -11.12
CA GLU A 694 20.15 -12.93 -10.30
C GLU A 694 21.11 -14.11 -10.32
N ASN A 695 21.87 -14.26 -11.40
CA ASN A 695 22.79 -15.38 -11.59
C ASN A 695 24.27 -14.98 -11.44
N ASP A 696 24.54 -13.72 -11.07
CA ASP A 696 25.89 -13.19 -10.79
C ASP A 696 26.88 -13.35 -11.97
N PHE A 697 26.41 -13.11 -13.20
CA PHE A 697 27.28 -13.02 -14.38
C PHE A 697 26.78 -12.00 -15.40
N ASP A 698 27.71 -11.37 -16.12
CA ASP A 698 27.39 -10.38 -17.14
C ASP A 698 26.73 -11.04 -18.36
N MET A 699 25.80 -10.32 -18.99
CA MET A 699 25.12 -10.78 -20.20
C MET A 699 25.08 -9.68 -21.24
N GLN A 700 25.36 -10.03 -22.49
CA GLN A 700 25.28 -9.13 -23.63
C GLN A 700 24.11 -9.51 -24.51
N VAL A 701 23.28 -8.53 -24.88
CA VAL A 701 22.18 -8.67 -25.83
C VAL A 701 22.47 -7.83 -27.07
N THR A 702 22.34 -8.45 -28.24
CA THR A 702 22.65 -7.85 -29.54
C THR A 702 21.53 -8.09 -30.54
N TRP A 703 21.19 -7.08 -31.33
CA TRP A 703 20.28 -7.20 -32.46
C TRP A 703 20.56 -6.09 -33.47
N ALA A 704 20.53 -6.40 -34.76
CA ALA A 704 20.90 -5.46 -35.82
C ALA A 704 22.23 -4.72 -35.53
N GLN A 705 22.18 -3.41 -35.25
CA GLN A 705 23.34 -2.57 -34.88
C GLN A 705 23.37 -2.21 -33.39
N VAL A 706 22.43 -2.74 -32.59
CA VAL A 706 22.34 -2.46 -31.16
C VAL A 706 23.09 -3.53 -30.36
N GLN A 707 23.88 -3.06 -29.40
CA GLN A 707 24.55 -3.88 -28.40
C GLN A 707 24.34 -3.24 -27.03
N VAL A 708 23.83 -4.05 -26.09
CA VAL A 708 23.66 -3.67 -24.69
C VAL A 708 24.28 -4.76 -23.82
N THR A 709 25.14 -4.36 -22.90
CA THR A 709 25.73 -5.22 -21.88
C THR A 709 25.07 -4.92 -20.55
N CYS A 710 24.47 -5.93 -19.94
CA CYS A 710 23.91 -5.88 -18.60
C CYS A 710 24.87 -6.57 -17.64
N LEU A 711 25.31 -5.85 -16.62
CA LEU A 711 26.30 -6.33 -15.66
C LEU A 711 25.62 -6.97 -14.45
N ALA A 712 26.30 -7.93 -13.83
CA ALA A 712 25.80 -8.62 -12.63
C ALA A 712 25.52 -7.67 -11.45
N ASN A 713 26.23 -6.54 -11.38
CA ASN A 713 26.04 -5.52 -10.35
C ASN A 713 24.78 -4.65 -10.57
N GLY A 714 24.07 -4.83 -11.69
CA GLY A 714 22.87 -4.07 -12.06
C GLY A 714 23.12 -2.89 -13.01
N ASP A 715 24.37 -2.55 -13.30
CA ASP A 715 24.70 -1.51 -14.28
C ASP A 715 24.41 -1.99 -15.70
N VAL A 716 24.02 -1.06 -16.57
CA VAL A 716 23.76 -1.35 -17.99
C VAL A 716 24.54 -0.38 -18.86
N ILE A 717 25.23 -0.93 -19.86
CA ILE A 717 26.13 -0.21 -20.75
C ILE A 717 25.70 -0.49 -22.18
N GLY A 718 25.34 0.53 -22.94
CA GLY A 718 24.89 0.34 -24.31
C GLY A 718 24.51 1.63 -25.02
N MET A 719 24.25 1.52 -26.31
CA MET A 719 23.68 2.64 -27.07
C MET A 719 22.25 2.94 -26.58
N PRO A 720 21.81 4.21 -26.52
CA PRO A 720 20.40 4.53 -26.31
C PRO A 720 19.54 3.82 -27.37
N LEU A 721 18.42 3.25 -26.94
CA LEU A 721 17.50 2.56 -27.83
C LEU A 721 16.65 3.59 -28.58
N GLY A 722 16.77 3.63 -29.91
CA GLY A 722 15.98 4.51 -30.76
C GLY A 722 14.49 4.13 -30.76
N ALA A 723 13.61 5.13 -30.85
CA ALA A 723 12.19 4.94 -31.05
C ALA A 723 11.93 4.43 -32.48
N GLY A 724 11.77 3.12 -32.64
CA GLY A 724 11.31 2.52 -33.90
C GLY A 724 12.36 1.83 -34.76
N ASP A 725 13.60 1.64 -34.28
CA ASP A 725 14.68 1.19 -35.16
C ASP A 725 14.62 -0.29 -35.57
N ASN A 726 13.79 -1.14 -34.96
CA ASN A 726 13.51 -2.49 -35.46
C ASN A 726 12.18 -3.04 -34.90
N THR A 727 11.18 -3.25 -35.77
CA THR A 727 9.89 -3.84 -35.37
C THR A 727 10.01 -5.33 -35.06
N VAL A 728 10.83 -6.06 -35.83
CA VAL A 728 11.09 -7.50 -35.69
C VAL A 728 12.56 -7.78 -36.01
N CYS A 729 13.28 -8.48 -35.13
CA CYS A 729 14.70 -8.79 -35.33
C CYS A 729 15.12 -10.11 -34.69
N ASP A 730 16.16 -10.72 -35.26
CA ASP A 730 16.89 -11.76 -34.55
C ASP A 730 17.73 -11.12 -33.45
N VAL A 731 17.69 -11.73 -32.27
CA VAL A 731 18.39 -11.29 -31.07
C VAL A 731 19.39 -12.36 -30.67
N THR A 732 20.62 -11.98 -30.34
CA THR A 732 21.60 -12.90 -29.75
C THR A 732 21.94 -12.44 -28.34
N ILE A 733 21.84 -13.36 -27.39
CA ILE A 733 22.20 -13.17 -25.99
C ILE A 733 23.43 -14.05 -25.72
N ALA A 734 24.48 -13.47 -25.16
CA ALA A 734 25.75 -14.16 -24.94
C ALA A 734 26.40 -13.77 -23.61
N LEU A 735 27.25 -14.64 -23.08
CA LEU A 735 28.16 -14.29 -22.00
C LEU A 735 29.40 -13.63 -22.61
N PRO A 736 29.81 -12.43 -22.16
CA PRO A 736 31.01 -11.79 -22.68
C PRO A 736 32.26 -12.60 -22.28
N ASN A 737 33.09 -12.97 -23.26
CA ASN A 737 34.23 -13.87 -23.06
C ASN A 737 35.41 -13.24 -22.29
N ASN A 738 35.47 -11.91 -22.15
CA ASN A 738 36.44 -11.16 -21.33
C ASN A 738 36.00 -9.70 -21.13
N ALA A 739 36.39 -9.08 -20.01
CA ALA A 739 36.18 -7.65 -19.73
C ALA A 739 36.81 -6.68 -20.76
N SER A 740 37.67 -7.20 -21.65
CA SER A 740 38.38 -6.44 -22.70
C SER A 740 37.66 -6.41 -24.06
N ASP A 741 36.61 -7.22 -24.26
CA ASP A 741 35.80 -7.22 -25.50
C ASP A 741 34.59 -6.26 -25.44
N VAL A 742 34.43 -5.54 -24.33
CA VAL A 742 33.59 -4.33 -24.29
C VAL A 742 34.35 -3.27 -25.08
N LEU A 743 34.25 -3.32 -26.41
CA LEU A 743 34.71 -2.24 -27.28
C LEU A 743 34.05 -0.95 -26.81
N ILE A 744 34.81 -0.10 -26.12
CA ILE A 744 34.41 1.27 -25.81
C ILE A 744 34.48 2.04 -27.13
N ASP A 745 33.50 1.81 -28.00
CA ASP A 745 33.15 2.79 -29.01
C ASP A 745 32.68 4.05 -28.26
N THR A 746 33.07 5.21 -28.75
CA THR A 746 32.71 6.53 -28.21
C THR A 746 31.19 6.78 -28.08
N HIS A 747 30.37 5.90 -28.66
CA HIS A 747 28.91 5.91 -28.60
C HIS A 747 28.27 5.04 -27.51
N ILE A 748 29.04 4.21 -26.80
CA ILE A 748 28.55 3.34 -25.72
C ILE A 748 28.69 4.05 -24.38
N LYS A 749 27.57 4.22 -23.65
CA LYS A 749 27.54 4.89 -22.34
C LYS A 749 26.78 4.05 -21.31
N PRO A 750 27.10 4.19 -20.01
CA PRO A 750 26.23 3.70 -18.96
C PRO A 750 24.85 4.33 -19.06
N TRP A 751 23.80 3.53 -18.93
CA TRP A 751 22.44 4.01 -18.80
C TRP A 751 22.24 4.57 -17.39
N VAL A 752 21.55 5.71 -17.29
CA VAL A 752 21.30 6.37 -16.01
C VAL A 752 19.90 6.01 -15.54
N TYR A 753 19.81 5.41 -14.36
CA TYR A 753 18.54 5.16 -13.69
C TYR A 753 17.98 6.45 -13.07
N SER A 754 16.73 6.77 -13.41
CA SER A 754 15.96 7.87 -12.84
C SER A 754 14.82 7.34 -11.98
N HIS A 755 14.62 7.97 -10.81
CA HIS A 755 13.46 7.72 -9.95
C HIS A 755 12.30 8.69 -10.20
N LYS A 756 12.49 9.66 -11.09
CA LYS A 756 11.55 10.75 -11.38
C LYS A 756 10.49 10.33 -12.39
N ALA A 757 9.43 11.14 -12.48
CA ALA A 757 8.43 11.00 -13.53
C ALA A 757 9.08 11.09 -14.93
N GLN A 758 8.53 10.33 -15.88
CA GLN A 758 9.05 10.18 -17.23
C GLN A 758 8.01 10.63 -18.26
N ALA A 759 8.47 11.18 -19.38
CA ALA A 759 7.59 11.58 -20.47
C ALA A 759 7.06 10.34 -21.21
N VAL A 760 5.76 10.34 -21.54
CA VAL A 760 5.13 9.36 -22.43
C VAL A 760 4.26 10.13 -23.40
N ALA A 761 4.34 9.82 -24.70
CA ALA A 761 3.48 10.44 -25.70
C ALA A 761 2.00 10.13 -25.40
N ASP A 762 1.14 11.15 -25.45
CA ASP A 762 -0.31 11.00 -25.15
C ASP A 762 -0.96 9.92 -26.02
N SER A 763 -0.62 9.86 -27.31
CA SER A 763 -1.11 8.81 -28.21
C SER A 763 -0.73 7.39 -27.77
N THR A 764 0.46 7.22 -27.18
CA THR A 764 0.89 5.94 -26.63
C THR A 764 0.14 5.63 -25.34
N TRP A 765 0.01 6.62 -24.47
CA TRP A 765 -0.71 6.50 -23.21
C TRP A 765 -2.18 6.11 -23.43
N ASP A 766 -2.89 6.82 -24.31
CA ASP A 766 -4.30 6.60 -24.64
C ASP A 766 -4.53 5.23 -25.30
N ALA A 767 -3.62 4.80 -26.17
CA ALA A 767 -3.69 3.47 -26.78
C ALA A 767 -3.50 2.36 -25.74
N LEU A 768 -2.55 2.52 -24.80
CA LEU A 768 -2.39 1.58 -23.68
C LEU A 768 -3.61 1.60 -22.74
N GLN A 769 -4.24 2.76 -22.52
CA GLN A 769 -5.51 2.85 -21.79
C GLN A 769 -6.62 2.06 -22.49
N THR A 770 -6.69 2.09 -23.82
CA THR A 770 -7.67 1.32 -24.58
C THR A 770 -7.51 -0.19 -24.34
N PHE A 771 -6.28 -0.70 -24.31
CA PHE A 771 -6.04 -2.09 -23.91
C PHE A 771 -6.42 -2.33 -22.44
N ALA A 772 -6.02 -1.45 -21.53
CA ALA A 772 -6.33 -1.57 -20.11
C ALA A 772 -7.83 -1.54 -19.80
N HIS A 773 -8.64 -0.83 -20.59
CA HIS A 773 -10.10 -0.81 -20.44
C HIS A 773 -10.75 -2.18 -20.64
N ARG A 774 -10.12 -3.08 -21.39
CA ARG A 774 -10.59 -4.47 -21.56
C ARG A 774 -10.54 -5.28 -20.26
N THR A 775 -9.89 -4.78 -19.21
CA THR A 775 -9.87 -5.42 -17.88
C THR A 775 -10.90 -4.85 -16.92
N LEU A 776 -11.77 -3.94 -17.37
CA LEU A 776 -12.77 -3.27 -16.55
C LEU A 776 -14.13 -3.94 -16.73
N VAL A 777 -14.86 -4.12 -15.63
CA VAL A 777 -16.25 -4.59 -15.69
C VAL A 777 -17.16 -3.37 -15.88
N PRO A 778 -18.04 -3.36 -16.89
CA PRO A 778 -19.04 -2.31 -17.08
C PRO A 778 -19.91 -2.15 -15.84
N SER A 779 -20.28 -0.91 -15.51
CA SER A 779 -21.04 -0.65 -14.28
C SER A 779 -22.53 -0.93 -14.47
N THR A 780 -23.09 -1.78 -13.61
CA THR A 780 -24.54 -2.10 -13.53
C THR A 780 -25.21 -1.36 -12.38
N GLU A 781 -26.53 -1.25 -12.36
CA GLU A 781 -27.25 -0.67 -11.21
C GLU A 781 -26.96 -1.42 -9.89
N ALA A 782 -26.80 -2.74 -9.93
CA ALA A 782 -26.42 -3.55 -8.79
C ALA A 782 -25.03 -3.17 -8.24
N SER A 783 -24.05 -2.96 -9.14
CA SER A 783 -22.70 -2.52 -8.75
C SER A 783 -22.70 -1.13 -8.09
N ARG A 784 -23.60 -0.24 -8.53
CA ARG A 784 -23.78 1.11 -7.94
C ARG A 784 -24.47 1.07 -6.58
N ALA A 785 -25.47 0.20 -6.41
CA ALA A 785 -26.18 0.04 -5.14
C ALA A 785 -25.25 -0.51 -4.04
N GLY A 786 -24.42 -1.51 -4.35
CA GLY A 786 -23.41 -2.07 -3.45
C GLY A 786 -22.23 -1.13 -3.12
N ALA A 787 -22.19 0.05 -3.73
CA ALA A 787 -21.26 1.14 -3.45
C ALA A 787 -21.88 2.27 -2.59
N GLY A 788 -23.07 2.04 -2.02
CA GLY A 788 -23.75 2.98 -1.10
C GLY A 788 -24.84 3.86 -1.75
N GLY A 789 -25.39 3.47 -2.90
CA GLY A 789 -26.18 4.35 -3.78
C GLY A 789 -27.49 4.98 -3.26
N THR A 790 -28.03 4.63 -2.09
CA THR A 790 -29.46 4.92 -1.79
C THR A 790 -29.76 5.91 -0.65
N ARG A 791 -28.77 6.46 0.07
CA ARG A 791 -29.02 7.49 1.11
C ARG A 791 -28.06 8.68 1.03
N SER A 792 -28.60 9.87 1.34
CA SER A 792 -27.82 11.09 1.61
C SER A 792 -26.99 10.84 2.87
N ASP A 793 -25.67 10.75 2.70
CA ASP A 793 -24.71 10.31 3.72
C ASP A 793 -24.16 11.44 4.63
N ASN A 794 -24.63 12.69 4.44
CA ASN A 794 -24.24 13.81 5.30
C ASN A 794 -24.88 13.64 6.69
N ASP A 795 -24.02 13.49 7.71
CA ASP A 795 -24.23 13.36 9.17
C ASP A 795 -25.65 13.19 9.72
#